data_AF-A0A072P2E5-F1
#
_entry.id   AF-A0A072P2E5-F1
#
_cell.length_a   1.000
_cell.length_b   1.000
_cell.length_c   1.000
_cell.angle_alpha   90.00
_cell.angle_beta   90.00
_cell.angle_gamma   90.00
#
_symmetry.space_group_name_H-M   'P 1'
#
loop_
_entity.id
_entity.type
_entity.pdbx_description
1 polymer ?
#
loop_
_entity_poly.entity_id
_entity_poly.type
_entity_poly.pdbx_seq_one_letter_code
_entity_poly.pdbx_strand_id
1 'polypeptide(L)'
;MESSSISKGTKSLGSARICVALDKSGSTAGHTLNIERKAVQEIYNLRVPNNHSSFRLIPWSDDVQDPIDLPNEVSLKGIQGRGGTNPAVLYDLNSCVETLKDCDVWFLLTDGEIVDNLVENFALRTAELGLHNKPCVIIVFGSSSTGSPANGNISVGIATFAVVPDCLFLFHDLESDVVRLMQAKGRFKNLVSVNNHRSNPLITKYTTWAELPKISYSDLFCLQIETTDPLRRDEIALPGGLIVQLDEVLKGNVDAATMEKIVKDEDNLKSIIISSMTRGTGKTLESWLAAQLKPMPEVNRHREDLDNKAKSTLRHLVEALRTGVGHLELEGLRADVRKAHHQNWSNFRDQRRGFNDMRRDYRRMQQHVRNGMDMCYTYGRMDNEWMCRDMGKPDSEGEVLIITHDDSNRCEPVFLPGFHRSERAAEFVGRCMLCHEERVLCLLFKVAPDLKTDNFPPIESFTKVAFPLAMANFAETDVLSFFICCDWCGYYLERSTACPYTEDEITFALCLVGMEENQKTWVEALDTVLKGRFDISDTKAIFLAILNYKTLDNSLRDADETDQDLFRACADWVTRHLLEITEVSAALSPNFSQNPNSDLRVPLQNLLAAPDFAEPEQPQNVDLLLIRYPIAGFTVLLRLLQLRGLGKERIQALTFFRVMFHVMEQLFMRRASGGIELFVEDVLGREQPPEDQGQTQRVMNGIGLPVEQLKAHDLLDQETLVSLEAIPEFFVIKAGAGPAMQVFLHCLFRHSNVSASAVACFNKLKGLAPMRTVLKAPLAISAGLSADLISQI
;
A
#
# COMPACT_ATOMS: atom_id res chain seq x y z
N MET A 1 4.41 -1.27 -50.48
CA MET A 1 5.53 -1.22 -51.45
C MET A 1 6.66 -2.02 -50.84
N GLU A 2 6.95 -3.19 -51.41
CA GLU A 2 8.05 -4.06 -50.98
C GLU A 2 9.38 -3.34 -51.23
N SER A 3 10.07 -2.95 -50.16
CA SER A 3 11.43 -2.41 -50.23
C SER A 3 12.41 -3.58 -50.37
N SER A 4 12.93 -3.75 -51.58
CA SER A 4 14.04 -4.64 -51.89
C SER A 4 15.24 -4.35 -50.98
N SER A 5 15.56 -5.29 -50.07
CA SER A 5 16.79 -5.26 -49.29
C SER A 5 17.97 -5.59 -50.20
N ILE A 6 18.58 -4.56 -50.78
CA ILE A 6 19.90 -4.67 -51.40
C ILE A 6 20.88 -4.97 -50.26
N SER A 7 21.56 -6.12 -50.30
CA SER A 7 22.59 -6.47 -49.32
C SER A 7 23.73 -5.46 -49.38
N LYS A 8 23.81 -4.56 -48.38
CA LYS A 8 24.94 -3.64 -48.20
C LYS A 8 26.19 -4.45 -47.86
N GLY A 9 27.30 -4.19 -48.56
CA GLY A 9 28.54 -4.94 -48.37
C GLY A 9 29.19 -4.64 -47.02
N THR A 10 29.46 -5.68 -46.22
CA THR A 10 30.32 -5.60 -45.02
C THR A 10 31.79 -5.68 -45.44
N LYS A 11 32.64 -4.82 -44.87
CA LYS A 11 34.09 -4.83 -45.05
C LYS A 11 34.77 -4.98 -43.69
N SER A 12 35.91 -5.67 -43.62
CA SER A 12 36.76 -5.64 -42.42
C SER A 12 37.48 -4.30 -42.30
N LEU A 13 37.82 -3.88 -41.07
CA LEU A 13 38.60 -2.67 -40.83
C LEU A 13 39.91 -2.63 -41.66
N GLY A 14 40.60 -3.76 -41.77
CA GLY A 14 41.84 -3.88 -42.55
C GLY A 14 41.67 -3.64 -44.05
N SER A 15 40.43 -3.69 -44.57
CA SER A 15 40.07 -3.45 -45.98
C SER A 15 39.39 -2.09 -46.20
N ALA A 16 39.24 -1.27 -45.16
CA ALA A 16 38.51 -0.01 -45.18
C ALA A 16 39.38 1.18 -45.62
N ARG A 17 38.73 2.23 -46.12
CA ARG A 17 39.32 3.57 -46.25
C ARG A 17 39.35 4.23 -44.88
N ILE A 18 40.53 4.59 -44.40
CA ILE A 18 40.75 5.08 -43.04
C ILE A 18 41.24 6.54 -43.09
N CYS A 19 40.60 7.39 -42.30
CA CYS A 19 41.10 8.73 -42.01
C CYS A 19 41.51 8.83 -40.55
N VAL A 20 42.66 9.41 -40.25
CA VAL A 20 43.12 9.68 -38.88
C VAL A 20 43.25 11.19 -38.71
N ALA A 21 42.48 11.79 -37.81
CA ALA A 21 42.68 13.15 -37.33
C ALA A 21 43.61 13.11 -36.12
N LEU A 22 44.82 13.65 -36.27
CA LEU A 22 45.88 13.62 -35.26
C LEU A 22 46.08 15.02 -34.67
N ASP A 23 45.87 15.12 -33.36
CA ASP A 23 46.13 16.36 -32.63
C ASP A 23 47.64 16.67 -32.61
N LYS A 24 48.00 17.86 -33.07
CA LYS A 24 49.35 18.43 -33.04
C LYS A 24 49.38 19.71 -32.22
N SER A 25 48.48 19.88 -31.26
CA SER A 25 48.46 21.00 -30.32
C SER A 25 49.73 21.05 -29.45
N GLY A 26 49.90 22.15 -28.72
CA GLY A 26 51.06 22.31 -27.84
C GLY A 26 51.13 21.27 -26.72
N SER A 27 50.00 20.71 -26.28
CA SER A 27 49.95 19.68 -25.22
C SER A 27 50.54 18.35 -25.67
N THR A 28 50.39 17.99 -26.96
CA THR A 28 50.92 16.73 -27.48
C THR A 28 52.44 16.76 -27.72
N ALA A 29 53.10 17.92 -27.55
CA ALA A 29 54.51 18.08 -27.90
C ALA A 29 55.45 17.10 -27.17
N GLY A 30 56.42 16.55 -27.91
CA GLY A 30 57.44 15.68 -27.36
C GLY A 30 57.02 14.22 -27.26
N HIS A 31 56.86 13.71 -26.03
CA HIS A 31 56.65 12.27 -25.79
C HIS A 31 55.29 11.78 -26.27
N THR A 32 54.21 12.54 -26.00
CA THR A 32 52.83 12.21 -26.40
C THR A 32 52.72 12.03 -27.91
N LEU A 33 53.13 13.02 -28.71
CA LEU A 33 53.09 12.95 -30.18
C LEU A 33 53.94 11.81 -30.75
N ASN A 34 55.02 11.39 -30.07
CA ASN A 34 55.78 10.20 -30.49
C ASN A 34 54.98 8.91 -30.30
N ILE A 35 54.24 8.79 -29.20
CA ILE A 35 53.34 7.65 -28.94
C ILE A 35 52.15 7.69 -29.90
N GLU A 36 51.55 8.86 -30.14
CA GLU A 36 50.45 9.00 -31.09
C GLU A 36 50.86 8.58 -32.51
N ARG A 37 52.07 8.97 -32.97
CA ARG A 37 52.62 8.48 -34.25
C ARG A 37 52.80 6.98 -34.29
N LYS A 38 53.26 6.38 -33.19
CA LYS A 38 53.40 4.92 -33.07
C LYS A 38 52.03 4.26 -33.17
N ALA A 39 51.00 4.81 -32.51
CA ALA A 39 49.63 4.34 -32.63
C ALA A 39 49.09 4.45 -34.07
N VAL A 40 49.34 5.57 -34.77
CA VAL A 40 48.99 5.72 -36.20
C VAL A 40 49.67 4.64 -37.05
N GLN A 41 50.94 4.34 -36.78
CA GLN A 41 51.67 3.28 -37.48
C GLN A 41 51.10 1.89 -37.18
N GLU A 42 50.73 1.60 -35.94
CA GLU A 42 50.10 0.34 -35.55
C GLU A 42 48.73 0.17 -36.22
N ILE A 43 47.92 1.23 -36.28
CA ILE A 43 46.64 1.24 -36.99
C ILE A 43 46.85 1.05 -38.51
N TYR A 44 47.86 1.69 -39.09
CA TYR A 44 48.22 1.49 -40.50
C TYR A 44 48.62 0.03 -40.78
N ASN A 45 49.33 -0.60 -39.85
CA ASN A 45 49.76 -1.99 -39.97
C ASN A 45 48.60 -3.00 -39.86
N LEU A 46 47.39 -2.59 -39.44
CA LEU A 46 46.18 -3.44 -39.43
C LEU A 46 45.64 -3.73 -40.85
N ARG A 47 46.20 -3.09 -41.87
CA ARG A 47 45.78 -3.27 -43.26
C ARG A 47 46.10 -4.66 -43.78
N VAL A 48 45.13 -5.26 -44.48
CA VAL A 48 45.37 -6.55 -45.13
C VAL A 48 46.41 -6.40 -46.25
N PRO A 49 47.29 -7.39 -46.47
CA PRO A 49 48.24 -7.38 -47.57
C PRO A 49 47.51 -7.15 -48.90
N ASN A 50 48.03 -6.23 -49.74
CA ASN A 50 47.45 -5.81 -51.03
C ASN A 50 46.17 -4.94 -50.96
N ASN A 51 45.83 -4.34 -49.81
CA ASN A 51 44.78 -3.32 -49.76
C ASN A 51 45.26 -1.98 -50.37
N HIS A 52 44.58 -1.53 -51.43
CA HIS A 52 44.84 -0.25 -52.10
C HIS A 52 43.92 0.90 -51.61
N SER A 53 43.09 0.67 -50.60
CA SER A 53 42.19 1.71 -50.04
C SER A 53 43.00 2.89 -49.50
N SER A 54 42.44 4.10 -49.46
CA SER A 54 43.13 5.29 -48.95
C SER A 54 43.37 5.23 -47.43
N PHE A 55 44.57 5.59 -46.99
CA PHE A 55 44.89 5.88 -45.58
C PHE A 55 45.40 7.31 -45.50
N ARG A 56 44.58 8.21 -44.94
CA ARG A 56 44.92 9.63 -44.85
C ARG A 56 45.04 10.08 -43.41
N LEU A 57 46.00 10.97 -43.17
CA LEU A 57 46.24 11.61 -41.89
C LEU A 57 45.95 13.11 -42.01
N ILE A 58 45.18 13.67 -41.09
CA ILE A 58 44.88 15.10 -41.01
C ILE A 58 45.47 15.64 -39.69
N PRO A 59 46.62 16.35 -39.73
CA PRO A 59 47.17 17.00 -38.56
C PRO A 59 46.37 18.26 -38.21
N TRP A 60 45.92 18.41 -36.96
CA TRP A 60 45.10 19.54 -36.50
C TRP A 60 45.55 20.11 -35.15
N SER A 61 45.33 21.40 -34.90
CA SER A 61 45.51 22.10 -33.61
C SER A 61 44.38 23.13 -33.46
N ASP A 62 44.71 24.40 -33.26
CA ASP A 62 43.91 25.59 -33.59
C ASP A 62 43.95 25.96 -35.09
N ASP A 63 44.64 25.16 -35.90
CA ASP A 63 44.71 25.23 -37.37
C ASP A 63 44.85 23.81 -37.96
N VAL A 64 44.41 23.61 -39.20
CA VAL A 64 44.41 22.30 -39.88
C VAL A 64 45.37 22.29 -41.07
N GLN A 65 46.05 21.16 -41.29
CA GLN A 65 46.89 20.94 -42.46
C GLN A 65 46.20 20.06 -43.51
N ASP A 66 46.62 20.18 -44.76
CA ASP A 66 46.13 19.32 -45.83
C ASP A 66 46.36 17.83 -45.51
N PRO A 67 45.45 16.93 -45.95
CA PRO A 67 45.58 15.50 -45.71
C PRO A 67 46.88 14.92 -46.28
N ILE A 68 47.54 14.09 -45.49
CA ILE A 68 48.76 13.37 -45.83
C ILE A 68 48.41 11.92 -46.16
N ASP A 69 48.75 11.44 -47.35
CA ASP A 69 48.63 10.02 -47.70
C ASP A 69 49.74 9.20 -47.02
N LEU A 70 49.38 8.09 -46.35
CA LEU A 70 50.33 7.15 -45.74
C LEU A 70 50.51 5.88 -46.60
N PRO A 71 51.73 5.29 -46.62
CA PRO A 71 52.85 5.52 -45.71
C PRO A 71 53.83 6.60 -46.23
N ASN A 72 53.85 7.75 -45.57
CA ASN A 72 54.82 8.82 -45.82
C ASN A 72 55.54 9.14 -44.51
N GLU A 73 56.54 8.32 -44.16
CA GLU A 73 57.26 8.41 -42.89
C GLU A 73 57.92 9.77 -42.66
N VAL A 74 58.41 10.40 -43.74
CA VAL A 74 59.07 11.70 -43.67
C VAL A 74 58.07 12.77 -43.20
N SER A 75 56.86 12.75 -43.77
CA SER A 75 55.81 13.70 -43.40
C SER A 75 55.26 13.43 -42.01
N LEU A 76 55.10 12.16 -41.62
CA LEU A 76 54.65 11.77 -40.26
C LEU A 76 55.65 12.19 -39.17
N LYS A 77 56.95 11.97 -39.38
CA LYS A 77 58.02 12.39 -38.46
C LYS A 77 58.20 13.91 -38.42
N GLY A 78 57.83 14.61 -39.50
CA GLY A 78 57.92 16.06 -39.64
C GLY A 78 56.87 16.88 -38.88
N ILE A 79 55.78 16.25 -38.42
CA ILE A 79 54.74 16.92 -37.62
C ILE A 79 55.38 17.51 -36.33
N GLN A 80 54.90 18.64 -35.82
CA GLN A 80 55.39 19.17 -34.54
C GLN A 80 54.20 19.65 -33.71
N GLY A 81 54.20 19.31 -32.41
CA GLY A 81 53.17 19.74 -31.47
C GLY A 81 53.31 21.24 -31.16
N ARG A 82 52.36 22.06 -31.64
CA ARG A 82 52.28 23.52 -31.46
C ARG A 82 50.83 24.01 -31.64
N GLY A 83 50.49 25.13 -30.99
CA GLY A 83 49.19 25.78 -31.14
C GLY A 83 48.18 25.37 -30.06
N GLY A 84 46.97 25.93 -30.13
CA GLY A 84 45.84 25.55 -29.27
C GLY A 84 45.15 24.25 -29.71
N THR A 85 44.01 23.94 -29.08
CA THR A 85 43.20 22.75 -29.37
C THR A 85 41.81 23.21 -29.81
N ASN A 86 41.49 23.09 -31.10
CA ASN A 86 40.14 23.38 -31.61
C ASN A 86 39.79 22.40 -32.74
N PRO A 87 39.09 21.29 -32.45
CA PRO A 87 38.81 20.26 -33.45
C PRO A 87 37.85 20.72 -34.55
N ALA A 88 37.10 21.82 -34.34
CA ALA A 88 36.20 22.36 -35.37
C ALA A 88 36.95 22.84 -36.63
N VAL A 89 38.27 23.09 -36.54
CA VAL A 89 39.10 23.47 -37.69
C VAL A 89 39.26 22.37 -38.72
N LEU A 90 39.01 21.10 -38.34
CA LEU A 90 38.93 19.96 -39.28
C LEU A 90 37.92 20.20 -40.43
N TYR A 91 36.99 21.13 -40.22
CA TYR A 91 35.91 21.45 -41.14
C TYR A 91 36.13 22.73 -41.95
N ASP A 92 37.24 23.43 -41.73
CA ASP A 92 37.50 24.72 -42.37
C ASP A 92 38.15 24.58 -43.74
N LEU A 93 38.93 23.51 -43.96
CA LEU A 93 39.49 23.14 -45.27
C LEU A 93 38.63 22.10 -45.99
N ASN A 94 38.25 22.40 -47.23
CA ASN A 94 37.46 21.48 -48.06
C ASN A 94 38.17 20.14 -48.31
N SER A 95 39.50 20.13 -48.47
CA SER A 95 40.30 18.91 -48.65
C SER A 95 40.16 17.94 -47.47
N CYS A 96 40.08 18.47 -46.24
CA CYS A 96 39.86 17.72 -45.02
C CYS A 96 38.42 17.18 -44.94
N VAL A 97 37.42 18.01 -45.22
CA VAL A 97 36.00 17.61 -45.23
C VAL A 97 35.73 16.51 -46.26
N GLU A 98 36.26 16.64 -47.48
CA GLU A 98 36.14 15.62 -48.52
C GLU A 98 36.80 14.31 -48.09
N THR A 99 37.97 14.38 -47.44
CA THR A 99 38.66 13.21 -46.92
C THR A 99 37.86 12.51 -45.81
N LEU A 100 37.26 13.26 -44.89
CA LEU A 100 36.39 12.72 -43.83
C LEU A 100 35.08 12.15 -44.39
N LYS A 101 34.53 12.72 -45.46
CA LYS A 101 33.33 12.17 -46.12
C LYS A 101 33.64 10.91 -46.92
N ASP A 102 34.81 10.83 -47.53
CA ASP A 102 35.22 9.69 -48.36
C ASP A 102 35.68 8.47 -47.54
N CYS A 103 36.05 8.62 -46.27
CA CYS A 103 36.46 7.47 -45.46
C CYS A 103 35.28 6.56 -45.08
N ASP A 104 35.59 5.29 -44.81
CA ASP A 104 34.64 4.30 -44.28
C ASP A 104 34.61 4.34 -42.73
N VAL A 105 35.72 4.74 -42.10
CA VAL A 105 35.87 4.96 -40.67
C VAL A 105 36.91 6.05 -40.43
N TRP A 106 36.73 6.84 -39.38
CA TRP A 106 37.72 7.82 -38.98
C TRP A 106 38.15 7.67 -37.52
N PHE A 107 39.38 8.06 -37.24
CA PHE A 107 39.99 8.05 -35.92
C PHE A 107 40.24 9.47 -35.46
N LEU A 108 39.86 9.80 -34.23
CA LEU A 108 40.14 11.08 -33.58
C LEU A 108 41.13 10.84 -32.44
N LEU A 109 42.37 11.28 -32.62
CA LEU A 109 43.46 11.17 -31.65
C LEU A 109 43.66 12.54 -30.99
N THR A 110 43.65 12.57 -29.66
CA THR A 110 43.71 13.81 -28.86
C THR A 110 44.26 13.53 -27.46
N ASP A 111 44.92 14.52 -26.85
CA ASP A 111 45.31 14.48 -25.44
C ASP A 111 44.62 15.58 -24.58
N GLY A 112 43.97 16.54 -25.24
CA GLY A 112 43.60 17.82 -24.64
C GLY A 112 42.10 18.08 -24.38
N GLU A 113 41.88 19.19 -23.69
CA GLU A 113 40.59 19.79 -23.34
C GLU A 113 40.14 20.80 -24.40
N ILE A 114 38.82 20.90 -24.60
CA ILE A 114 38.21 22.07 -25.22
C ILE A 114 37.11 22.63 -24.33
N VAL A 115 36.94 23.96 -24.39
CA VAL A 115 35.87 24.67 -23.69
C VAL A 115 34.49 24.36 -24.27
N ASP A 116 33.44 24.46 -23.46
CA ASP A 116 32.08 23.96 -23.73
C ASP A 116 31.48 24.47 -25.05
N ASN A 117 31.69 25.74 -25.36
CA ASN A 117 31.21 26.34 -26.61
C ASN A 117 31.87 25.73 -27.86
N LEU A 118 33.09 25.20 -27.75
CA LEU A 118 33.78 24.48 -28.82
C LEU A 118 33.30 23.02 -28.91
N VAL A 119 32.93 22.39 -27.79
CA VAL A 119 32.31 21.05 -27.77
C VAL A 119 30.99 21.07 -28.56
N GLU A 120 30.10 22.01 -28.24
CA GLU A 120 28.82 22.16 -28.94
C GLU A 120 29.00 22.48 -30.43
N ASN A 121 29.87 23.44 -30.76
CA ASN A 121 30.15 23.81 -32.16
C ASN A 121 30.71 22.63 -32.95
N PHE A 122 31.63 21.86 -32.38
CA PHE A 122 32.20 20.69 -33.03
C PHE A 122 31.16 19.59 -33.28
N ALA A 123 30.32 19.27 -32.29
CA ALA A 123 29.23 18.30 -32.44
C ALA A 123 28.20 18.74 -33.50
N LEU A 124 27.81 20.02 -33.49
CA LEU A 124 26.89 20.60 -34.46
C LEU A 124 27.44 20.51 -35.89
N ARG A 125 28.69 20.96 -36.11
CA ARG A 125 29.31 20.91 -37.45
C ARG A 125 29.53 19.47 -37.92
N THR A 126 29.82 18.53 -37.01
CA THR A 126 29.88 17.09 -37.33
C THR A 126 28.55 16.62 -37.94
N ALA A 127 27.43 17.00 -37.33
CA ALA A 127 26.10 16.64 -37.81
C ALA A 127 25.71 17.38 -39.10
N GLU A 128 26.02 18.68 -39.21
CA GLU A 128 25.73 19.49 -40.41
C GLU A 128 26.43 18.98 -41.66
N LEU A 129 27.65 18.47 -41.50
CA LEU A 129 28.43 17.92 -42.60
C LEU A 129 28.11 16.44 -42.90
N GLY A 130 27.18 15.84 -42.15
CA GLY A 130 26.77 14.43 -42.32
C GLY A 130 27.83 13.42 -41.86
N LEU A 131 28.81 13.86 -41.06
CA LEU A 131 29.88 13.00 -40.54
C LEU A 131 29.43 12.15 -39.35
N HIS A 132 28.31 12.52 -38.71
CA HIS A 132 27.70 11.76 -37.60
C HIS A 132 27.26 10.35 -37.98
N ASN A 133 27.19 10.03 -39.27
CA ASN A 133 26.87 8.71 -39.79
C ASN A 133 28.12 7.86 -40.14
N LYS A 134 29.32 8.40 -39.93
CA LYS A 134 30.57 7.69 -40.14
C LYS A 134 31.02 7.07 -38.82
N PRO A 135 31.31 5.75 -38.78
CA PRO A 135 31.89 5.13 -37.61
C PRO A 135 33.15 5.86 -37.16
N CYS A 136 33.26 6.12 -35.85
CA CYS A 136 34.36 6.89 -35.28
C CYS A 136 35.05 6.14 -34.14
N VAL A 137 36.38 6.12 -34.15
CA VAL A 137 37.19 5.62 -33.02
C VAL A 137 37.92 6.80 -32.38
N ILE A 138 37.61 7.10 -31.14
CA ILE A 138 38.23 8.16 -30.36
C ILE A 138 39.31 7.53 -29.48
N ILE A 139 40.52 8.08 -29.54
CA ILE A 139 41.65 7.64 -28.72
C ILE A 139 42.15 8.85 -27.95
N VAL A 140 41.96 8.82 -26.64
CA VAL A 140 42.49 9.83 -25.73
C VAL A 140 43.81 9.35 -25.16
N PHE A 141 44.86 10.15 -25.33
CA PHE A 141 46.19 9.88 -24.78
C PHE A 141 46.35 10.62 -23.46
N GLY A 142 46.82 9.92 -22.43
CA GLY A 142 47.03 10.51 -21.12
C GLY A 142 47.81 9.58 -20.20
N SER A 143 48.00 9.98 -18.95
CA SER A 143 48.65 9.12 -17.96
C SER A 143 47.62 8.56 -16.98
N SER A 144 47.69 7.25 -16.72
CA SER A 144 46.88 6.64 -15.66
C SER A 144 47.33 7.04 -14.24
N SER A 145 48.49 7.70 -14.10
CA SER A 145 49.03 8.15 -12.80
C SER A 145 48.43 9.46 -12.30
N THR A 146 47.74 10.23 -13.16
CA THR A 146 47.24 11.59 -12.85
C THR A 146 45.86 11.61 -12.20
N GLY A 147 45.24 10.46 -11.94
CA GLY A 147 43.93 10.37 -11.28
C GLY A 147 43.16 9.11 -11.66
N SER A 148 41.88 9.04 -11.28
CA SER A 148 40.97 7.97 -11.73
C SER A 148 40.49 8.21 -13.17
N PRO A 149 39.98 7.19 -13.89
CA PRO A 149 39.35 7.36 -15.21
C PRO A 149 38.28 8.45 -15.27
N ALA A 150 37.53 8.66 -14.19
CA ALA A 150 36.51 9.69 -14.12
C ALA A 150 37.06 11.13 -14.10
N ASN A 151 38.35 11.30 -13.79
CA ASN A 151 39.04 12.59 -13.83
C ASN A 151 39.82 12.78 -15.14
N GLY A 152 39.76 11.82 -16.07
CA GLY A 152 40.41 11.91 -17.37
C GLY A 152 39.77 12.98 -18.25
N ASN A 153 40.60 13.72 -18.98
CA ASN A 153 40.14 14.77 -19.88
C ASN A 153 39.64 14.17 -21.21
N ILE A 154 38.33 14.24 -21.46
CA ILE A 154 37.70 13.57 -22.61
C ILE A 154 36.76 14.48 -23.41
N SER A 155 36.78 15.79 -23.17
CA SER A 155 35.82 16.77 -23.72
C SER A 155 35.80 16.79 -25.26
N VAL A 156 36.96 16.71 -25.91
CA VAL A 156 37.07 16.61 -27.39
C VAL A 156 36.35 15.37 -27.93
N GLY A 157 36.52 14.23 -27.26
CA GLY A 157 35.93 12.96 -27.68
C GLY A 157 34.43 12.90 -27.46
N ILE A 158 33.94 13.49 -26.37
CA ILE A 158 32.52 13.47 -26.00
C ILE A 158 31.64 14.07 -27.10
N ALA A 159 32.06 15.18 -27.72
CA ALA A 159 31.32 15.84 -28.80
C ALA A 159 30.98 14.87 -29.94
N THR A 160 31.97 14.11 -30.38
CA THR A 160 31.82 13.12 -31.45
C THR A 160 31.07 11.88 -30.97
N PHE A 161 31.40 11.37 -29.78
CA PHE A 161 30.74 10.20 -29.20
C PHE A 161 29.25 10.43 -28.94
N ALA A 162 28.84 11.67 -28.70
CA ALA A 162 27.46 12.08 -28.51
C ALA A 162 26.61 11.94 -29.78
N VAL A 163 27.15 12.29 -30.93
CA VAL A 163 26.40 12.37 -32.20
C VAL A 163 26.60 11.16 -33.12
N VAL A 164 27.68 10.40 -32.94
CA VAL A 164 27.98 9.22 -33.75
C VAL A 164 27.38 7.95 -33.13
N PRO A 165 26.51 7.19 -33.84
CA PRO A 165 25.85 6.00 -33.32
C PRO A 165 26.79 4.80 -33.22
N ASP A 166 27.76 4.70 -34.13
CA ASP A 166 28.83 3.71 -34.14
C ASP A 166 30.12 4.38 -33.67
N CYS A 167 30.36 4.36 -32.36
CA CYS A 167 31.53 5.01 -31.78
C CYS A 167 32.23 4.14 -30.74
N LEU A 168 33.57 4.13 -30.79
CA LEU A 168 34.43 3.46 -29.82
C LEU A 168 35.30 4.50 -29.11
N PHE A 169 35.31 4.48 -27.78
CA PHE A 169 36.07 5.40 -26.95
C PHE A 169 37.17 4.65 -26.21
N LEU A 170 38.42 4.99 -26.50
CA LEU A 170 39.62 4.34 -25.97
C LEU A 170 40.49 5.33 -25.20
N PHE A 171 41.16 4.82 -24.17
CA PHE A 171 42.24 5.52 -23.46
C PHE A 171 43.56 4.81 -23.71
N HIS A 172 44.56 5.53 -24.20
CA HIS A 172 45.92 5.03 -24.36
C HIS A 172 46.80 5.64 -23.27
N ASP A 173 47.25 4.79 -22.34
CA ASP A 173 48.12 5.21 -21.24
C ASP A 173 49.57 5.39 -21.69
N LEU A 174 50.08 6.62 -21.63
CA LEU A 174 51.41 7.02 -22.08
C LEU A 174 52.54 6.34 -21.31
N GLU A 175 52.34 6.02 -20.03
CA GLU A 175 53.39 5.43 -19.19
C GLU A 175 53.50 3.91 -19.39
N SER A 176 52.36 3.23 -19.53
CA SER A 176 52.30 1.76 -19.59
C SER A 176 52.12 1.19 -20.99
N ASP A 177 51.87 2.02 -22.01
CA ASP A 177 51.56 1.60 -23.40
C ASP A 177 50.33 0.66 -23.45
N VAL A 178 49.44 0.75 -22.45
CA VAL A 178 48.21 -0.08 -22.33
C VAL A 178 47.01 0.71 -22.84
N VAL A 179 46.31 0.13 -23.82
CA VAL A 179 45.03 0.66 -24.34
C VAL A 179 43.85 0.05 -23.57
N ARG A 180 42.95 0.91 -23.09
CA ARG A 180 41.77 0.54 -22.31
C ARG A 180 40.50 1.01 -23.01
N LEU A 181 39.48 0.16 -23.03
CA LEU A 181 38.15 0.50 -23.55
C LEU A 181 37.38 1.29 -22.49
N MET A 182 37.01 2.54 -22.81
CA MET A 182 36.20 3.39 -21.93
C MET A 182 34.71 3.18 -22.20
N GLN A 183 34.28 3.26 -23.46
CA GLN A 183 32.89 2.97 -23.86
C GLN A 183 32.81 2.52 -25.32
N ALA A 184 31.77 1.76 -25.66
CA ALA A 184 31.44 1.39 -27.03
C ALA A 184 29.95 1.55 -27.33
N LYS A 185 29.62 2.08 -28.50
CA LYS A 185 28.26 2.23 -29.04
C LYS A 185 28.10 1.47 -30.36
N GLY A 186 26.85 1.16 -30.68
CA GLY A 186 26.46 0.51 -31.92
C GLY A 186 27.27 -0.78 -32.16
N ARG A 187 27.87 -0.89 -33.34
CA ARG A 187 28.62 -2.07 -33.81
C ARG A 187 29.85 -2.39 -32.96
N PHE A 188 30.44 -1.38 -32.32
CA PHE A 188 31.62 -1.57 -31.48
C PHE A 188 31.31 -2.27 -30.14
N LYS A 189 30.02 -2.39 -29.75
CA LYS A 189 29.62 -3.13 -28.53
C LYS A 189 30.10 -4.58 -28.52
N ASN A 190 30.29 -5.21 -29.70
CA ASN A 190 30.81 -6.57 -29.80
C ASN A 190 32.21 -6.73 -29.19
N LEU A 191 33.04 -5.67 -29.19
CA LEU A 191 34.37 -5.69 -28.55
C LEU A 191 34.30 -5.77 -27.02
N VAL A 192 33.17 -5.38 -26.43
CA VAL A 192 32.94 -5.49 -24.98
C VAL A 192 32.66 -6.95 -24.61
N SER A 193 31.83 -7.63 -25.41
CA SER A 193 31.43 -9.03 -25.20
C SER A 193 32.57 -10.03 -25.40
N VAL A 194 33.50 -9.75 -26.32
CA VAL A 194 34.67 -10.61 -26.58
C VAL A 194 35.66 -10.61 -25.40
N ASN A 195 35.63 -9.59 -24.54
CA ASN A 195 36.51 -9.45 -23.37
C ASN A 195 35.86 -9.87 -22.04
N ASN A 196 34.92 -10.83 -22.05
CA ASN A 196 34.19 -11.34 -20.87
C ASN A 196 33.32 -10.33 -20.10
N HIS A 197 33.06 -9.14 -20.67
CA HIS A 197 32.14 -8.16 -20.09
C HIS A 197 30.76 -8.21 -20.79
N ARG A 198 29.67 -8.26 -20.02
CA ARG A 198 28.29 -8.31 -20.56
C ARG A 198 27.76 -6.94 -21.01
N SER A 199 28.38 -5.84 -20.58
CA SER A 199 27.96 -4.46 -20.81
C SER A 199 29.16 -3.50 -20.74
N ASN A 200 28.97 -2.27 -21.23
CA ASN A 200 29.99 -1.21 -21.15
C ASN A 200 30.51 -1.03 -19.70
N PRO A 201 31.80 -0.73 -19.51
CA PRO A 201 32.35 -0.54 -18.17
C PRO A 201 31.79 0.73 -17.52
N LEU A 202 31.50 0.63 -16.22
CA LEU A 202 30.94 1.70 -15.41
C LEU A 202 32.06 2.65 -14.97
N ILE A 203 32.10 3.87 -15.51
CA ILE A 203 33.08 4.88 -15.10
C ILE A 203 32.44 5.80 -14.06
N THR A 204 32.84 5.60 -12.80
CA THR A 204 32.44 6.41 -11.64
C THR A 204 33.68 7.03 -11.01
N LYS A 205 33.50 7.97 -10.08
CA LYS A 205 34.64 8.55 -9.31
C LYS A 205 35.48 7.52 -8.55
N TYR A 206 34.96 6.31 -8.32
CA TYR A 206 35.64 5.21 -7.62
C TYR A 206 36.24 4.17 -8.56
N THR A 207 35.90 4.18 -9.85
CA THR A 207 36.41 3.22 -10.82
C THR A 207 37.92 3.40 -10.94
N THR A 208 38.66 2.29 -10.98
CA THR A 208 40.12 2.33 -11.17
C THR A 208 40.52 1.97 -12.59
N TRP A 209 41.68 2.43 -13.06
CA TRP A 209 42.20 2.06 -14.40
C TRP A 209 42.41 0.55 -14.58
N ALA A 210 42.53 -0.21 -13.49
CA ALA A 210 42.69 -1.67 -13.54
C ALA A 210 41.38 -2.40 -13.86
N GLU A 211 40.24 -1.78 -13.60
CA GLU A 211 38.90 -2.35 -13.84
C GLU A 211 38.43 -2.21 -15.29
N LEU A 212 39.08 -1.36 -16.09
CA LEU A 212 38.69 -1.16 -17.48
C LEU A 212 39.23 -2.28 -18.38
N PRO A 213 38.43 -2.76 -19.35
CA PRO A 213 38.86 -3.80 -20.29
C PRO A 213 40.09 -3.35 -21.07
N LYS A 214 41.14 -4.17 -21.07
CA LYS A 214 42.33 -3.94 -21.88
C LYS A 214 42.08 -4.47 -23.28
N ILE A 215 42.43 -3.68 -24.28
CA ILE A 215 42.36 -4.09 -25.68
C ILE A 215 43.68 -3.77 -26.38
N SER A 216 43.91 -4.41 -27.51
CA SER A 216 44.99 -4.08 -28.44
C SER A 216 44.41 -3.46 -29.70
N TYR A 217 45.20 -2.67 -30.44
CA TYR A 217 44.74 -2.19 -31.75
C TYR A 217 44.48 -3.34 -32.74
N SER A 218 45.15 -4.50 -32.59
CA SER A 218 44.85 -5.70 -33.36
C SER A 218 43.44 -6.25 -33.14
N ASP A 219 42.83 -6.05 -31.97
CA ASP A 219 41.46 -6.50 -31.72
C ASP A 219 40.43 -5.75 -32.58
N LEU A 220 40.79 -4.54 -33.07
CA LEU A 220 39.98 -3.77 -34.00
C LEU A 220 39.87 -4.44 -35.38
N PHE A 221 40.75 -5.40 -35.72
CA PHE A 221 40.71 -6.13 -36.99
C PHE A 221 39.44 -6.98 -37.15
N CYS A 222 38.88 -7.46 -36.03
CA CYS A 222 37.67 -8.27 -36.02
C CYS A 222 36.38 -7.48 -36.33
N LEU A 223 36.48 -6.15 -36.48
CA LEU A 223 35.33 -5.30 -36.73
C LEU A 223 34.88 -5.34 -38.19
N GLN A 224 33.57 -5.51 -38.38
CA GLN A 224 32.91 -5.36 -39.67
C GLN A 224 32.22 -4.00 -39.79
N ILE A 225 32.65 -3.23 -40.80
CA ILE A 225 32.13 -1.91 -41.16
C ILE A 225 31.24 -2.08 -42.40
N GLU A 226 29.97 -1.66 -42.34
CA GLU A 226 29.12 -1.55 -43.52
C GLU A 226 29.19 -0.15 -44.09
N THR A 227 28.96 -0.04 -45.40
CA THR A 227 28.74 1.25 -46.05
C THR A 227 27.42 1.88 -45.58
N THR A 228 27.49 3.04 -44.92
CA THR A 228 26.33 3.81 -44.47
C THR A 228 25.87 4.81 -45.54
N ASP A 229 24.56 4.94 -45.74
CA ASP A 229 23.97 5.97 -46.63
C ASP A 229 23.98 7.31 -45.91
N PRO A 230 24.31 8.43 -46.55
CA PRO A 230 24.39 9.74 -45.89
C PRO A 230 23.08 10.10 -45.19
N LEU A 231 23.15 10.41 -43.89
CA LEU A 231 22.02 10.93 -43.11
C LEU A 231 21.80 12.41 -43.40
N ARG A 232 20.54 12.84 -43.37
CA ARG A 232 20.17 14.26 -43.40
C ARG A 232 20.52 14.94 -42.07
N ARG A 233 20.56 16.28 -42.07
CA ARG A 233 20.91 17.09 -40.90
C ARG A 233 20.00 16.83 -39.69
N ASP A 234 18.72 16.58 -39.93
CA ASP A 234 17.68 16.37 -38.93
C ASP A 234 17.53 14.90 -38.50
N GLU A 235 18.14 13.97 -39.24
CA GLU A 235 18.09 12.54 -38.99
C GLU A 235 19.13 12.10 -37.95
N ILE A 236 18.69 11.24 -37.04
CA ILE A 236 19.50 10.56 -36.04
C ILE A 236 19.30 9.05 -36.23
N ALA A 237 20.41 8.33 -36.36
CA ALA A 237 20.38 6.89 -36.25
C ALA A 237 20.49 6.50 -34.76
N LEU A 238 19.48 5.81 -34.27
CA LEU A 238 19.43 5.27 -32.92
C LEU A 238 20.13 3.89 -32.85
N PRO A 239 20.60 3.49 -31.66
CA PRO A 239 21.12 2.14 -31.43
C PRO A 239 20.17 1.05 -31.97
N GLY A 240 20.71 0.14 -32.79
CA GLY A 240 19.90 -0.90 -33.47
C GLY A 240 19.43 -0.53 -34.88
N GLY A 241 19.81 0.64 -35.41
CA GLY A 241 19.62 1.02 -36.81
C GLY A 241 18.29 1.72 -37.12
N LEU A 242 17.52 2.09 -36.11
CA LEU A 242 16.30 2.89 -36.27
C LEU A 242 16.68 4.34 -36.58
N ILE A 243 16.33 4.84 -37.77
CA ILE A 243 16.57 6.25 -38.14
C ILE A 243 15.31 7.06 -37.86
N VAL A 244 15.46 8.15 -37.11
CA VAL A 244 14.36 9.07 -36.77
C VAL A 244 14.72 10.50 -37.12
N GLN A 245 13.73 11.28 -37.56
CA GLN A 245 13.87 12.73 -37.66
C GLN A 245 13.58 13.34 -36.29
N LEU A 246 14.59 13.96 -35.68
CA LEU A 246 14.47 14.44 -34.30
C LEU A 246 13.31 15.41 -34.14
N ASP A 247 13.16 16.34 -35.08
CA ASP A 247 12.11 17.37 -35.02
C ASP A 247 10.71 16.76 -35.09
N GLU A 248 10.52 15.70 -35.88
CA GLU A 248 9.24 15.01 -35.98
C GLU A 248 8.94 14.17 -34.73
N VAL A 249 9.97 13.57 -34.12
CA VAL A 249 9.84 12.90 -32.80
C VAL A 249 9.38 13.92 -31.76
N LEU A 250 10.06 15.06 -31.65
CA LEU A 250 9.77 16.11 -30.67
C LEU A 250 8.40 16.77 -30.88
N LYS A 251 7.92 16.84 -32.12
CA LYS A 251 6.55 17.29 -32.46
C LYS A 251 5.47 16.23 -32.23
N GLY A 252 5.87 14.97 -31.99
CA GLY A 252 4.93 13.85 -31.84
C GLY A 252 4.33 13.33 -33.16
N ASN A 253 4.95 13.64 -34.30
CA ASN A 253 4.50 13.24 -35.64
C ASN A 253 4.98 11.84 -36.06
N VAL A 254 5.29 10.99 -35.07
CA VAL A 254 5.84 9.64 -35.26
C VAL A 254 4.79 8.61 -34.88
N ASP A 255 4.75 7.49 -35.59
CA ASP A 255 3.77 6.44 -35.32
C ASP A 255 3.96 5.81 -33.93
N ALA A 256 2.88 5.24 -33.39
CA ALA A 256 2.86 4.71 -32.03
C ALA A 256 3.88 3.57 -31.80
N ALA A 257 4.18 2.75 -32.82
CA ALA A 257 5.12 1.63 -32.68
C ALA A 257 6.57 2.12 -32.63
N THR A 258 6.91 3.13 -33.42
CA THR A 258 8.23 3.78 -33.38
C THR A 258 8.42 4.54 -32.06
N MET A 259 7.40 5.27 -31.60
CA MET A 259 7.39 5.91 -30.28
C MET A 259 7.60 4.92 -29.14
N GLU A 260 6.93 3.77 -29.19
CA GLU A 260 7.09 2.71 -28.19
C GLU A 260 8.51 2.15 -28.16
N LYS A 261 9.14 1.93 -29.32
CA LYS A 261 10.55 1.49 -29.40
C LYS A 261 11.54 2.51 -28.84
N ILE A 262 11.26 3.80 -29.01
CA ILE A 262 12.08 4.88 -28.47
C ILE A 262 11.98 4.92 -26.95
N VAL A 263 10.77 4.85 -26.40
CA VAL A 263 10.52 5.03 -24.96
C VAL A 263 10.87 3.79 -24.14
N LYS A 264 10.73 2.59 -24.72
CA LYS A 264 11.06 1.33 -24.05
C LYS A 264 12.56 1.02 -24.00
N ASP A 265 13.35 1.59 -24.90
CA ASP A 265 14.79 1.35 -24.99
C ASP A 265 15.54 2.56 -24.43
N GLU A 266 16.23 2.36 -23.32
CA GLU A 266 16.95 3.42 -22.64
C GLU A 266 18.11 3.99 -23.46
N ASP A 267 18.77 3.19 -24.30
CA ASP A 267 19.87 3.65 -25.15
C ASP A 267 19.35 4.55 -26.29
N ASN A 268 18.15 4.25 -26.80
CA ASN A 268 17.45 5.11 -27.75
C ASN A 268 17.09 6.45 -27.11
N LEU A 269 16.53 6.41 -25.90
CA LEU A 269 16.15 7.61 -25.15
C LEU A 269 17.37 8.48 -24.82
N LYS A 270 18.48 7.88 -24.36
CA LYS A 270 19.77 8.56 -24.13
C LYS A 270 20.28 9.26 -25.39
N SER A 271 20.22 8.58 -26.53
CA SER A 271 20.68 9.13 -27.81
C SER A 271 19.85 10.35 -28.25
N ILE A 272 18.53 10.31 -28.05
CA ILE A 272 17.64 11.45 -28.31
C ILE A 272 17.92 12.60 -27.36
N ILE A 273 18.14 12.33 -26.07
CA ILE A 273 18.45 13.33 -25.06
C ILE A 273 19.75 14.05 -25.40
N ILE A 274 20.84 13.31 -25.58
CA ILE A 274 22.15 13.87 -25.92
C ILE A 274 22.07 14.68 -27.23
N SER A 275 21.37 14.17 -28.24
CA SER A 275 21.23 14.88 -29.53
C SER A 275 20.35 16.13 -29.43
N SER A 276 19.34 16.14 -28.57
CA SER A 276 18.48 17.32 -28.36
C SER A 276 19.21 18.40 -27.55
N MET A 277 20.02 18.00 -26.58
CA MET A 277 20.82 18.94 -25.79
C MET A 277 21.90 19.60 -26.65
N THR A 278 22.62 18.84 -27.46
CA THR A 278 23.63 19.38 -28.40
C THR A 278 23.03 20.29 -29.48
N ARG A 279 21.75 20.10 -29.83
CA ARG A 279 21.01 20.95 -30.78
C ARG A 279 20.26 22.13 -30.14
N GLY A 280 20.36 22.30 -28.82
CA GLY A 280 19.66 23.36 -28.08
C GLY A 280 18.14 23.19 -28.00
N THR A 281 17.60 22.00 -28.32
CA THR A 281 16.16 21.68 -28.28
C THR A 281 15.71 21.01 -26.97
N GLY A 282 16.56 21.03 -25.93
CA GLY A 282 16.30 20.38 -24.64
C GLY A 282 14.96 20.72 -23.97
N LYS A 283 14.51 21.98 -24.04
CA LYS A 283 13.20 22.40 -23.50
C LYS A 283 12.01 21.75 -24.22
N THR A 284 12.13 21.57 -25.54
CA THR A 284 11.11 20.89 -26.35
C THR A 284 11.07 19.41 -26.00
N LEU A 285 12.23 18.80 -25.78
CA LEU A 285 12.34 17.41 -25.35
C LEU A 285 11.73 17.18 -23.96
N GLU A 286 12.00 18.07 -23.00
CA GLU A 286 11.40 17.99 -21.66
C GLU A 286 9.87 18.02 -21.72
N SER A 287 9.31 18.92 -22.55
CA SER A 287 7.87 19.01 -22.80
C SER A 287 7.31 17.74 -23.44
N TRP A 288 8.05 17.16 -24.40
CA TRP A 288 7.68 15.92 -25.07
C TRP A 288 7.70 14.71 -24.10
N LEU A 289 8.72 14.60 -23.26
CA LEU A 289 8.82 13.55 -22.23
C LEU A 289 7.65 13.66 -21.24
N ALA A 290 7.29 14.89 -20.84
CA ALA A 290 6.15 15.13 -19.95
C ALA A 290 4.83 14.67 -20.57
N ALA A 291 4.65 14.88 -21.88
CA ALA A 291 3.48 14.39 -22.58
C ALA A 291 3.38 12.85 -22.65
N GLN A 292 4.49 12.12 -22.47
CA GLN A 292 4.48 10.65 -22.43
C GLN A 292 4.05 10.08 -21.05
N LEU A 293 4.05 10.89 -19.99
CA LEU A 293 3.58 10.49 -18.66
C LEU A 293 2.05 10.48 -18.62
N LYS A 294 1.46 9.33 -18.98
CA LYS A 294 0.02 9.10 -18.90
C LYS A 294 -0.39 8.59 -17.50
N PRO A 295 -1.67 8.68 -17.08
CA PRO A 295 -2.15 8.15 -15.80
C PRO A 295 -2.21 6.61 -15.79
N MET A 296 -1.91 6.03 -14.62
CA MET A 296 -1.91 4.58 -14.42
C MET A 296 -3.27 3.96 -14.79
N PRO A 297 -3.30 2.85 -15.56
CA PRO A 297 -4.54 2.15 -15.86
C PRO A 297 -5.30 1.75 -14.57
N GLU A 298 -6.60 2.06 -14.52
CA GLU A 298 -7.45 1.69 -13.38
C GLU A 298 -7.75 0.20 -13.38
N VAL A 299 -7.50 -0.47 -12.25
CA VAL A 299 -7.77 -1.91 -12.10
C VAL A 299 -9.26 -2.15 -12.22
N ASN A 300 -9.68 -2.99 -13.18
CA ASN A 300 -11.06 -3.45 -13.24
C ASN A 300 -11.37 -4.25 -11.96
N ARG A 301 -12.22 -3.67 -11.11
CA ARG A 301 -12.67 -4.29 -9.85
C ARG A 301 -13.97 -5.07 -10.02
N HIS A 302 -14.56 -5.10 -11.22
CA HIS A 302 -15.84 -5.75 -11.45
C HIS A 302 -15.71 -7.28 -11.41
N ARG A 303 -16.71 -7.96 -10.84
CA ARG A 303 -16.84 -9.42 -10.92
C ARG A 303 -17.91 -9.73 -11.96
N GLU A 304 -17.45 -10.05 -13.17
CA GLU A 304 -18.32 -10.42 -14.28
C GLU A 304 -19.04 -11.75 -14.00
N ASP A 305 -20.34 -11.81 -14.26
CA ASP A 305 -21.13 -13.04 -14.22
C ASP A 305 -21.26 -13.62 -15.63
N LEU A 306 -20.48 -14.66 -15.91
CA LEU A 306 -20.42 -15.27 -17.23
C LEU A 306 -21.80 -15.84 -17.61
N ASP A 307 -22.37 -15.32 -18.69
CA ASP A 307 -23.71 -15.66 -19.19
C ASP A 307 -24.85 -15.48 -18.18
N ASN A 308 -24.69 -14.62 -17.16
CA ASN A 308 -25.63 -14.48 -16.02
C ASN A 308 -25.94 -15.80 -15.28
N LYS A 309 -25.04 -16.79 -15.36
CA LYS A 309 -25.27 -18.13 -14.81
C LYS A 309 -25.37 -18.09 -13.29
N ALA A 310 -24.43 -17.45 -12.60
CA ALA A 310 -24.39 -17.44 -11.14
C ALA A 310 -25.63 -16.77 -10.55
N LYS A 311 -26.06 -15.64 -11.13
CA LYS A 311 -27.28 -14.97 -10.71
C LYS A 311 -28.53 -15.85 -10.92
N SER A 312 -28.63 -16.55 -12.06
CA SER A 312 -29.80 -17.38 -12.35
C SER A 312 -29.88 -18.62 -11.44
N THR A 313 -28.77 -19.33 -11.26
CA THR A 313 -28.73 -20.57 -10.45
C THR A 313 -28.91 -20.26 -8.98
N LEU A 314 -28.37 -19.14 -8.50
CA LEU A 314 -28.56 -18.67 -7.12
C LEU A 314 -30.02 -18.31 -6.86
N ARG A 315 -30.69 -17.62 -7.81
CA ARG A 315 -32.13 -17.32 -7.68
C ARG A 315 -32.97 -18.60 -7.60
N HIS A 316 -32.70 -19.59 -8.45
CA HIS A 316 -33.41 -20.87 -8.40
C HIS A 316 -33.17 -21.62 -7.09
N LEU A 317 -31.94 -21.58 -6.56
CA LEU A 317 -31.62 -22.18 -5.26
C LEU A 317 -32.36 -21.49 -4.11
N VAL A 318 -32.40 -20.15 -4.09
CA VAL A 318 -33.13 -19.39 -3.06
C VAL A 318 -34.63 -19.70 -3.11
N GLU A 319 -35.21 -19.76 -4.31
CA GLU A 319 -36.62 -20.11 -4.48
C GLU A 319 -36.90 -21.54 -4.01
N ALA A 320 -36.05 -22.50 -4.38
CA ALA A 320 -36.18 -23.90 -3.96
C ALA A 320 -36.09 -24.08 -2.44
N LEU A 321 -35.26 -23.27 -1.77
CA LEU A 321 -35.18 -23.23 -0.30
C LEU A 321 -36.47 -22.72 0.33
N ARG A 322 -37.11 -21.70 -0.26
CA ARG A 322 -38.38 -21.13 0.22
C ARG A 322 -39.57 -22.08 0.00
N THR A 323 -39.61 -22.78 -1.13
CA THR A 323 -40.71 -23.69 -1.47
C THR A 323 -40.56 -25.10 -0.88
N GLY A 324 -39.44 -25.41 -0.22
CA GLY A 324 -39.21 -26.69 0.46
C GLY A 324 -39.03 -27.87 -0.50
N VAL A 325 -38.18 -27.72 -1.52
CA VAL A 325 -37.92 -28.77 -2.52
C VAL A 325 -37.07 -29.91 -1.92
N GLY A 326 -37.15 -31.11 -2.51
CA GLY A 326 -36.43 -32.29 -2.04
C GLY A 326 -34.90 -32.12 -2.02
N HIS A 327 -34.24 -32.77 -1.05
CA HIS A 327 -32.80 -32.64 -0.79
C HIS A 327 -31.90 -32.91 -2.02
N LEU A 328 -32.23 -33.89 -2.85
CA LEU A 328 -31.45 -34.22 -4.05
C LEU A 328 -31.44 -33.09 -5.08
N GLU A 329 -32.57 -32.41 -5.25
CA GLU A 329 -32.69 -31.27 -6.18
C GLU A 329 -31.96 -30.04 -5.62
N LEU A 330 -32.06 -29.79 -4.31
CA LEU A 330 -31.30 -28.74 -3.64
C LEU A 330 -29.79 -28.92 -3.79
N GLU A 331 -29.27 -30.14 -3.62
CA GLU A 331 -27.84 -30.41 -3.81
C GLU A 331 -27.39 -30.24 -5.28
N GLY A 332 -28.27 -30.55 -6.24
CA GLY A 332 -28.05 -30.25 -7.65
C GLY A 332 -27.89 -28.75 -7.91
N LEU A 333 -28.84 -27.95 -7.40
CA LEU A 333 -28.79 -26.48 -7.52
C LEU A 333 -27.58 -25.87 -6.81
N ARG A 334 -27.20 -26.40 -5.63
CA ARG A 334 -25.97 -25.99 -4.92
C ARG A 334 -24.72 -26.27 -5.76
N ALA A 335 -24.65 -27.44 -6.41
CA ALA A 335 -23.54 -27.78 -7.29
C ALA A 335 -23.44 -26.83 -8.50
N ASP A 336 -24.57 -26.46 -9.09
CA ASP A 336 -24.61 -25.50 -10.21
C ASP A 336 -24.17 -24.09 -9.80
N VAL A 337 -24.58 -23.64 -8.61
CA VAL A 337 -24.11 -22.37 -8.01
C VAL A 337 -22.60 -22.40 -7.79
N ARG A 338 -22.06 -23.46 -7.18
CA ARG A 338 -20.60 -23.62 -6.97
C ARG A 338 -19.85 -23.54 -8.30
N LYS A 339 -20.30 -24.29 -9.30
CA LYS A 339 -19.69 -24.32 -10.64
C LYS A 339 -19.67 -22.94 -11.30
N ALA A 340 -20.79 -22.21 -11.26
CA ALA A 340 -20.87 -20.87 -11.83
C ALA A 340 -19.91 -19.89 -11.11
N HIS A 341 -19.86 -19.92 -9.77
CA HIS A 341 -18.94 -19.07 -9.01
C HIS A 341 -17.46 -19.38 -9.31
N HIS A 342 -17.09 -20.66 -9.42
CA HIS A 342 -15.71 -21.05 -9.79
C HIS A 342 -15.30 -20.51 -11.15
N GLN A 343 -16.20 -20.59 -12.15
CA GLN A 343 -15.94 -20.04 -13.49
C GLN A 343 -15.72 -18.54 -13.45
N ASN A 344 -16.59 -17.80 -12.75
CA ASN A 344 -16.50 -16.35 -12.61
C ASN A 344 -15.21 -15.95 -11.86
N TRP A 345 -14.82 -16.69 -10.83
CA TRP A 345 -13.57 -16.43 -10.10
C TRP A 345 -12.33 -16.70 -10.93
N SER A 346 -12.30 -17.79 -11.70
CA SER A 346 -11.18 -18.09 -12.60
C SER A 346 -10.99 -16.98 -13.64
N ASN A 347 -12.07 -16.58 -14.31
CA ASN A 347 -12.04 -15.49 -15.29
C ASN A 347 -11.52 -14.18 -14.67
N PHE A 348 -12.00 -13.82 -13.47
CA PHE A 348 -11.51 -12.64 -12.77
C PHE A 348 -10.00 -12.71 -12.45
N ARG A 349 -9.50 -13.87 -11.99
CA ARG A 349 -8.06 -14.05 -11.70
C ARG A 349 -7.22 -13.90 -12.96
N ASP A 350 -7.67 -14.46 -14.08
CA ASP A 350 -6.95 -14.38 -15.36
C ASP A 350 -6.92 -12.94 -15.90
N GLN A 351 -8.06 -12.24 -15.87
CA GLN A 351 -8.14 -10.81 -16.21
C GLN A 351 -7.21 -9.97 -15.33
N ARG A 352 -7.18 -10.23 -14.01
CA ARG A 352 -6.33 -9.50 -13.07
C ARG A 352 -4.83 -9.76 -13.29
N ARG A 353 -4.44 -10.99 -13.62
CA ARG A 353 -3.04 -11.31 -13.97
C ARG A 353 -2.59 -10.51 -15.18
N GLY A 354 -3.37 -10.54 -16.27
CA GLY A 354 -3.08 -9.74 -17.47
C GLY A 354 -3.01 -8.24 -17.18
N PHE A 355 -3.87 -7.73 -16.30
CA PHE A 355 -3.86 -6.32 -15.91
C PHE A 355 -2.64 -5.95 -15.05
N ASN A 356 -2.23 -6.81 -14.13
CA ASN A 356 -1.03 -6.59 -13.30
C ASN A 356 0.24 -6.57 -14.16
N ASP A 357 0.33 -7.44 -15.16
CA ASP A 357 1.45 -7.44 -16.11
C ASP A 357 1.46 -6.15 -16.94
N MET A 358 0.30 -5.72 -17.44
CA MET A 358 0.16 -4.43 -18.12
C MET A 358 0.59 -3.24 -17.24
N ARG A 359 0.19 -3.21 -15.95
CA ARG A 359 0.61 -2.15 -15.02
C ARG A 359 2.11 -2.18 -14.75
N ARG A 360 2.72 -3.37 -14.70
CA ARG A 360 4.17 -3.53 -14.50
C ARG A 360 4.93 -2.94 -15.68
N ASP A 361 4.52 -3.27 -16.90
CA ASP A 361 5.09 -2.71 -18.12
C ASP A 361 4.92 -1.20 -18.18
N TYR A 362 3.75 -0.71 -17.75
CA TYR A 362 3.46 0.71 -17.70
C TYR A 362 4.32 1.47 -16.67
N ARG A 363 4.54 0.89 -15.47
CA ARG A 363 5.44 1.45 -14.44
C ARG A 363 6.88 1.52 -14.96
N ARG A 364 7.37 0.46 -15.61
CA ARG A 364 8.70 0.45 -16.24
C ARG A 364 8.82 1.56 -17.28
N MET A 365 7.86 1.68 -18.17
CA MET A 365 7.81 2.76 -19.18
C MET A 365 7.84 4.15 -18.53
N GLN A 366 6.99 4.41 -17.53
CA GLN A 366 6.99 5.69 -16.81
C GLN A 366 8.32 5.98 -16.12
N GLN A 367 8.98 4.95 -15.57
CA GLN A 367 10.29 5.10 -14.96
C GLN A 367 11.35 5.51 -15.99
N HIS A 368 11.37 4.86 -17.17
CA HIS A 368 12.29 5.25 -18.24
C HIS A 368 12.08 6.71 -18.68
N VAL A 369 10.83 7.16 -18.80
CA VAL A 369 10.52 8.56 -19.13
C VAL A 369 11.00 9.52 -18.03
N ARG A 370 10.79 9.19 -16.74
CA ARG A 370 11.27 9.99 -15.61
C ARG A 370 12.79 10.06 -15.55
N ASN A 371 13.47 8.92 -15.72
CA ASN A 371 14.93 8.90 -15.86
C ASN A 371 15.39 9.78 -17.02
N GLY A 372 14.67 9.76 -18.14
CA GLY A 372 14.90 10.66 -19.29
C GLY A 372 14.79 12.14 -18.93
N MET A 373 13.81 12.52 -18.13
CA MET A 373 13.66 13.91 -17.65
C MET A 373 14.78 14.31 -16.70
N ASP A 374 15.15 13.44 -15.76
CA ASP A 374 16.26 13.68 -14.84
C ASP A 374 17.57 13.88 -15.60
N MET A 375 17.79 13.09 -16.66
CA MET A 375 18.90 13.28 -17.58
C MET A 375 18.81 14.65 -18.29
N CYS A 376 17.65 15.06 -18.83
CA CYS A 376 17.50 16.38 -19.45
C CYS A 376 17.85 17.52 -18.49
N TYR A 377 17.40 17.44 -17.24
CA TYR A 377 17.72 18.44 -16.21
C TYR A 377 19.21 18.45 -15.85
N THR A 378 19.82 17.26 -15.76
CA THR A 378 21.24 17.08 -15.46
C THR A 378 22.11 17.61 -16.59
N TYR A 379 21.79 17.28 -17.84
CA TYR A 379 22.49 17.79 -19.03
C TYR A 379 22.21 19.28 -19.29
N GLY A 380 21.15 19.87 -18.70
CA GLY A 380 20.82 21.29 -18.85
C GLY A 380 21.64 22.23 -17.95
N ARG A 381 22.36 21.68 -16.98
CA ARG A 381 23.32 22.38 -16.10
C ARG A 381 24.73 21.84 -16.35
N MET A 382 25.32 22.17 -17.49
CA MET A 382 26.68 21.70 -17.83
C MET A 382 27.74 22.49 -17.04
N ASP A 383 28.40 21.81 -16.11
CA ASP A 383 29.80 22.05 -15.71
C ASP A 383 30.60 20.80 -16.13
N ASN A 384 31.79 20.98 -16.72
CA ASN A 384 32.65 19.90 -17.28
C ASN A 384 32.95 18.73 -16.33
N GLU A 385 32.87 18.93 -15.02
CA GLU A 385 33.13 17.90 -14.01
C GLU A 385 32.10 16.74 -14.00
N TRP A 386 30.91 16.92 -14.60
CA TRP A 386 29.80 15.99 -14.45
C TRP A 386 29.59 15.01 -15.62
N MET A 387 29.99 15.36 -16.85
CA MET A 387 29.84 14.45 -18.00
C MET A 387 30.65 13.15 -17.85
N CYS A 388 31.78 13.21 -17.14
CA CYS A 388 32.59 12.04 -16.82
C CYS A 388 31.99 11.13 -15.73
N ARG A 389 31.04 11.62 -14.91
CA ARG A 389 30.48 10.89 -13.75
C ARG A 389 29.23 10.07 -14.08
N ASP A 390 28.47 10.42 -15.12
CA ASP A 390 27.16 9.82 -15.41
C ASP A 390 27.19 8.79 -16.57
N MET A 391 28.37 8.50 -17.11
CA MET A 391 28.62 7.41 -18.06
C MET A 391 28.44 6.00 -17.44
N GLY A 392 27.95 5.92 -16.20
CA GLY A 392 27.76 4.67 -15.50
C GLY A 392 26.88 4.77 -14.25
N LYS A 393 25.63 5.23 -14.35
CA LYS A 393 24.62 4.83 -13.36
C LYS A 393 24.04 3.47 -13.74
N PRO A 394 23.98 2.50 -12.81
CA PRO A 394 23.38 1.20 -13.09
C PRO A 394 21.85 1.29 -13.16
N ASP A 395 21.27 0.40 -13.96
CA ASP A 395 19.83 0.11 -14.08
C ASP A 395 19.17 -0.33 -12.75
N SER A 396 19.94 -0.47 -11.67
CA SER A 396 19.55 -1.22 -10.47
C SER A 396 18.97 -0.40 -9.32
N GLU A 397 19.22 0.92 -9.21
CA GLU A 397 18.57 1.70 -8.13
C GLU A 397 17.07 1.89 -8.39
N GLY A 398 16.66 1.92 -9.66
CA GLY A 398 15.25 1.85 -10.05
C GLY A 398 14.65 0.46 -9.80
N GLU A 399 15.35 -0.62 -10.13
CA GLU A 399 14.82 -1.99 -9.95
C GLU A 399 14.67 -2.40 -8.47
N VAL A 400 15.55 -1.93 -7.57
CA VAL A 400 15.44 -2.23 -6.13
C VAL A 400 14.29 -1.45 -5.46
N LEU A 401 13.97 -0.24 -5.94
CA LEU A 401 12.78 0.50 -5.51
C LEU A 401 11.47 -0.04 -6.12
N ILE A 402 11.53 -0.70 -7.29
CA ILE A 402 10.37 -1.34 -7.93
C ILE A 402 9.93 -2.60 -7.16
N ILE A 403 10.86 -3.29 -6.48
CA ILE A 403 10.54 -4.50 -5.70
C ILE A 403 10.13 -4.18 -4.25
N THR A 404 10.57 -3.04 -3.69
CA THR A 404 10.39 -2.76 -2.24
C THR A 404 9.15 -1.95 -1.88
N HIS A 405 8.42 -1.40 -2.84
CA HIS A 405 7.12 -0.73 -2.61
C HIS A 405 5.90 -1.48 -3.17
N ASP A 406 6.02 -2.81 -3.31
CA ASP A 406 4.88 -3.67 -3.59
C ASP A 406 4.25 -4.20 -2.28
N ASP A 407 3.94 -3.30 -1.35
CA ASP A 407 3.01 -3.63 -0.24
C ASP A 407 1.63 -4.06 -0.80
N SER A 408 1.31 -3.70 -2.05
CA SER A 408 0.15 -4.22 -2.78
C SER A 408 0.24 -5.70 -3.17
N ASN A 409 1.41 -6.34 -3.12
CA ASN A 409 1.57 -7.76 -3.43
C ASN A 409 1.29 -8.69 -2.23
N ARG A 410 1.13 -8.15 -1.01
CA ARG A 410 0.75 -8.94 0.16
C ARG A 410 -0.76 -9.13 0.31
N CYS A 411 -1.56 -8.45 -0.51
CA CYS A 411 -3.01 -8.42 -0.42
C CYS A 411 -3.70 -9.11 -1.60
N GLU A 412 -4.19 -10.34 -1.43
CA GLU A 412 -5.02 -11.05 -2.41
C GLU A 412 -6.50 -10.63 -2.24
N PRO A 413 -7.19 -10.11 -3.27
CA PRO A 413 -8.59 -9.72 -3.17
C PRO A 413 -9.45 -10.95 -2.90
N VAL A 414 -10.53 -10.76 -2.17
CA VAL A 414 -11.62 -11.72 -2.12
C VAL A 414 -12.61 -11.46 -3.26
N PHE A 415 -13.62 -12.32 -3.39
CA PHE A 415 -14.63 -12.12 -4.43
C PHE A 415 -15.46 -10.86 -4.15
N LEU A 416 -15.80 -10.62 -2.89
CA LEU A 416 -16.53 -9.43 -2.47
C LEU A 416 -15.68 -8.16 -2.71
N PRO A 417 -16.16 -7.17 -3.49
CA PRO A 417 -15.39 -5.96 -3.79
C PRO A 417 -15.02 -5.15 -2.55
N GLY A 418 -13.86 -4.51 -2.57
CA GLY A 418 -13.38 -3.64 -1.48
C GLY A 418 -12.63 -4.36 -0.35
N PHE A 419 -12.65 -5.69 -0.33
CA PHE A 419 -11.99 -6.51 0.67
C PHE A 419 -10.77 -7.25 0.11
N HIS A 420 -9.75 -7.43 0.95
CA HIS A 420 -8.50 -8.11 0.60
C HIS A 420 -7.99 -8.98 1.76
N ARG A 421 -7.34 -10.09 1.41
CA ARG A 421 -6.65 -11.03 2.30
C ARG A 421 -5.18 -10.64 2.38
N SER A 422 -4.67 -10.45 3.58
CA SER A 422 -3.24 -10.31 3.86
C SER A 422 -2.71 -11.66 4.34
N GLU A 423 -1.51 -12.07 3.92
CA GLU A 423 -0.89 -13.35 4.37
C GLU A 423 -0.79 -13.49 5.90
N ARG A 424 -0.81 -12.37 6.63
CA ARG A 424 -0.70 -12.32 8.10
C ARG A 424 -2.04 -12.12 8.81
N ALA A 425 -3.11 -11.83 8.06
CA ALA A 425 -4.40 -11.52 8.63
C ALA A 425 -5.22 -12.79 8.90
N ALA A 426 -5.98 -12.77 10.00
CA ALA A 426 -6.98 -13.80 10.26
C ALA A 426 -8.16 -13.69 9.27
N GLU A 427 -8.70 -14.83 8.86
CA GLU A 427 -9.96 -14.93 8.12
C GLU A 427 -10.87 -15.96 8.79
N PHE A 428 -12.19 -15.74 8.72
CA PHE A 428 -13.17 -16.70 9.23
C PHE A 428 -13.66 -17.58 8.08
N VAL A 429 -13.16 -18.81 8.06
CA VAL A 429 -13.52 -19.84 7.07
C VAL A 429 -14.51 -20.82 7.69
N GLY A 430 -15.54 -21.16 6.93
CA GLY A 430 -16.50 -22.18 7.32
C GLY A 430 -17.37 -22.60 6.15
N ARG A 431 -18.31 -23.50 6.42
CA ARG A 431 -19.25 -24.01 5.43
C ARG A 431 -20.37 -23.01 5.16
N CYS A 432 -20.52 -22.59 3.91
CA CYS A 432 -21.59 -21.66 3.49
C CYS A 432 -22.98 -22.30 3.66
N MET A 433 -23.93 -21.61 4.32
CA MET A 433 -25.30 -22.12 4.51
C MET A 433 -26.09 -22.23 3.19
N LEU A 434 -25.71 -21.46 2.17
CA LEU A 434 -26.36 -21.50 0.85
C LEU A 434 -25.79 -22.59 -0.04
N CYS A 435 -24.52 -22.46 -0.43
CA CYS A 435 -23.89 -23.33 -1.44
C CYS A 435 -23.09 -24.50 -0.85
N HIS A 436 -23.00 -24.63 0.49
CA HIS A 436 -22.26 -25.69 1.19
C HIS A 436 -20.75 -25.76 0.93
N GLU A 437 -20.16 -24.78 0.23
CA GLU A 437 -18.72 -24.69 0.01
C GLU A 437 -18.01 -24.15 1.25
N GLU A 438 -16.84 -24.70 1.60
CA GLU A 438 -15.97 -24.17 2.65
C GLU A 438 -15.12 -23.02 2.11
N ARG A 439 -15.39 -21.80 2.57
CA ARG A 439 -14.69 -20.57 2.15
C ARG A 439 -14.75 -19.52 3.25
N VAL A 440 -14.11 -18.38 3.00
CA VAL A 440 -14.31 -17.16 3.78
C VAL A 440 -15.78 -16.79 3.78
N LEU A 441 -16.33 -16.64 4.97
CA LEU A 441 -17.73 -16.33 5.19
C LEU A 441 -17.95 -14.81 5.26
N CYS A 442 -19.21 -14.43 5.15
CA CYS A 442 -19.70 -13.06 5.22
C CYS A 442 -20.88 -12.98 6.19
N LEU A 443 -20.92 -11.89 6.95
CA LEU A 443 -22.16 -11.46 7.59
C LEU A 443 -23.05 -10.76 6.57
N LEU A 444 -24.34 -11.05 6.60
CA LEU A 444 -25.31 -10.41 5.73
C LEU A 444 -26.13 -9.39 6.53
N PHE A 445 -26.34 -8.23 5.91
CA PHE A 445 -27.20 -7.19 6.43
C PHE A 445 -28.53 -7.17 5.69
N LYS A 446 -29.58 -6.88 6.43
CA LYS A 446 -30.97 -6.79 5.97
C LYS A 446 -31.53 -5.39 6.22
N VAL A 447 -32.68 -5.13 5.61
CA VAL A 447 -33.46 -3.92 5.90
C VAL A 447 -33.99 -4.00 7.34
N ALA A 448 -33.72 -2.95 8.13
CA ALA A 448 -34.30 -2.83 9.47
C ALA A 448 -35.84 -2.75 9.38
N PRO A 449 -36.59 -3.30 10.36
CA PRO A 449 -38.04 -3.15 10.43
C PRO A 449 -38.49 -1.68 10.36
N ASP A 450 -39.62 -1.40 9.70
CA ASP A 450 -40.21 -0.05 9.63
C ASP A 450 -40.95 0.30 10.92
N LEU A 451 -40.17 0.40 12.01
CA LEU A 451 -40.60 0.87 13.32
C LEU A 451 -39.83 2.15 13.65
N LYS A 452 -40.54 3.11 14.23
CA LYS A 452 -39.97 4.40 14.63
C LYS A 452 -39.95 4.51 16.14
N THR A 453 -38.77 4.65 16.70
CA THR A 453 -38.55 4.92 18.10
C THR A 453 -38.45 6.44 18.31
N ASP A 454 -39.18 6.96 19.29
CA ASP A 454 -39.12 8.37 19.65
C ASP A 454 -37.71 8.78 20.09
N ASN A 455 -37.26 9.94 19.62
CA ASN A 455 -35.92 10.51 19.87
C ASN A 455 -34.74 9.66 19.37
N PHE A 456 -34.98 8.64 18.55
CA PHE A 456 -33.90 7.88 17.92
C PHE A 456 -33.24 8.70 16.80
N PRO A 457 -31.90 8.61 16.60
CA PRO A 457 -31.21 9.43 15.60
C PRO A 457 -31.78 9.29 14.19
N PRO A 458 -32.13 10.40 13.51
CA PRO A 458 -32.68 10.35 12.16
C PRO A 458 -31.64 9.89 11.13
N ILE A 459 -32.13 9.42 9.98
CA ILE A 459 -31.30 9.04 8.82
C ILE A 459 -30.42 10.23 8.41
N GLU A 460 -29.15 9.97 8.08
CA GLU A 460 -28.16 10.97 7.66
C GLU A 460 -27.89 12.10 8.67
N SER A 461 -28.21 11.89 9.95
CA SER A 461 -27.97 12.89 11.00
C SER A 461 -26.56 12.86 11.57
N PHE A 462 -25.82 11.76 11.39
CA PHE A 462 -24.47 11.54 11.92
C PHE A 462 -24.36 11.89 13.42
N THR A 463 -25.36 11.50 14.19
CA THR A 463 -25.50 11.91 15.59
C THR A 463 -24.47 11.19 16.48
N LYS A 464 -23.73 11.95 17.29
CA LYS A 464 -22.91 11.38 18.38
C LYS A 464 -23.81 10.86 19.49
N VAL A 465 -23.63 9.60 19.87
CA VAL A 465 -24.45 8.96 20.90
C VAL A 465 -23.72 8.92 22.24
N ALA A 466 -24.44 9.14 23.32
CA ALA A 466 -23.85 9.09 24.66
C ALA A 466 -23.43 7.67 25.05
N PHE A 467 -24.16 6.64 24.58
CA PHE A 467 -23.97 5.25 25.00
C PHE A 467 -24.00 4.30 23.79
N PRO A 468 -22.95 4.28 22.95
CA PRO A 468 -22.95 3.48 21.72
C PRO A 468 -23.17 1.98 21.93
N LEU A 469 -22.66 1.41 23.04
CA LEU A 469 -22.82 -0.02 23.35
C LEU A 469 -24.26 -0.38 23.78
N ALA A 470 -25.14 0.60 24.03
CA ALA A 470 -26.53 0.38 24.42
C ALA A 470 -27.51 0.47 23.23
N MET A 471 -27.02 0.74 22.02
CA MET A 471 -27.87 1.07 20.87
C MET A 471 -28.53 -0.13 20.18
N ALA A 472 -28.25 -1.37 20.59
CA ALA A 472 -28.72 -2.56 19.88
C ALA A 472 -30.18 -2.96 20.15
N ASN A 473 -30.80 -2.41 21.20
CA ASN A 473 -32.17 -2.75 21.58
C ASN A 473 -33.25 -2.05 20.73
N PHE A 474 -32.84 -1.21 19.78
CA PHE A 474 -33.77 -0.45 18.93
C PHE A 474 -34.02 -1.19 17.62
N ALA A 475 -35.28 -1.20 17.17
CA ALA A 475 -35.68 -1.87 15.93
C ALA A 475 -34.90 -1.36 14.71
N GLU A 476 -34.56 -0.06 14.70
CA GLU A 476 -33.76 0.56 13.64
C GLU A 476 -32.33 0.01 13.53
N THR A 477 -31.86 -0.71 14.55
CA THR A 477 -30.55 -1.40 14.57
C THR A 477 -30.63 -2.90 14.33
N ASP A 478 -31.83 -3.45 14.13
CA ASP A 478 -32.03 -4.86 13.73
C ASP A 478 -31.72 -5.04 12.22
N VAL A 479 -30.45 -4.86 11.89
CA VAL A 479 -29.94 -4.88 10.51
C VAL A 479 -29.16 -6.14 10.18
N LEU A 480 -28.87 -7.01 11.15
CA LEU A 480 -28.03 -8.19 10.95
C LEU A 480 -28.89 -9.45 10.74
N SER A 481 -28.59 -10.20 9.68
CA SER A 481 -29.22 -11.50 9.39
C SER A 481 -28.53 -12.64 10.16
N PHE A 482 -29.28 -13.69 10.49
CA PHE A 482 -28.72 -14.95 10.98
C PHE A 482 -28.12 -15.82 9.85
N PHE A 483 -28.40 -15.48 8.60
CA PHE A 483 -27.92 -16.26 7.46
C PHE A 483 -26.47 -15.88 7.12
N ILE A 484 -25.57 -16.85 7.22
CA ILE A 484 -24.14 -16.71 6.92
C ILE A 484 -23.81 -17.46 5.62
N CYS A 485 -23.13 -16.79 4.70
CA CYS A 485 -22.74 -17.41 3.43
C CYS A 485 -21.32 -17.03 3.03
N CYS A 486 -20.76 -17.70 2.03
CA CYS A 486 -19.42 -17.37 1.53
C CYS A 486 -19.41 -16.03 0.76
N ASP A 487 -18.22 -15.46 0.61
CA ASP A 487 -17.96 -14.23 -0.16
C ASP A 487 -18.55 -14.21 -1.58
N TRP A 488 -18.67 -15.38 -2.20
CA TRP A 488 -19.28 -15.54 -3.51
C TRP A 488 -20.79 -15.37 -3.46
N CYS A 489 -21.45 -16.14 -2.60
CA CYS A 489 -22.89 -16.07 -2.44
C CYS A 489 -23.33 -14.69 -1.94
N GLY A 490 -22.59 -14.09 -1.00
CA GLY A 490 -22.86 -12.75 -0.45
C GLY A 490 -22.92 -11.68 -1.55
N TYR A 491 -21.95 -11.68 -2.47
CA TYR A 491 -21.93 -10.74 -3.60
C TYR A 491 -23.19 -10.83 -4.48
N TYR A 492 -23.66 -12.04 -4.78
CA TYR A 492 -24.83 -12.23 -5.63
C TYR A 492 -26.14 -12.00 -4.89
N LEU A 493 -26.21 -12.32 -3.59
CA LEU A 493 -27.38 -12.02 -2.75
C LEU A 493 -27.60 -10.51 -2.63
N GLU A 494 -26.54 -9.75 -2.32
CA GLU A 494 -26.58 -8.28 -2.26
C GLU A 494 -27.12 -7.67 -3.57
N ARG A 495 -26.61 -8.11 -4.73
CA ARG A 495 -27.02 -7.57 -6.04
C ARG A 495 -28.38 -8.05 -6.53
N SER A 496 -28.89 -9.14 -5.97
CA SER A 496 -30.21 -9.67 -6.31
C SER A 496 -31.28 -9.30 -5.29
N THR A 497 -30.88 -8.64 -4.20
CA THR A 497 -31.69 -8.32 -3.01
C THR A 497 -32.44 -9.52 -2.44
N ALA A 498 -32.02 -10.74 -2.78
CA ALA A 498 -32.69 -11.97 -2.37
C ALA A 498 -32.22 -12.41 -0.98
N CYS A 499 -33.15 -12.80 -0.11
CA CYS A 499 -32.85 -13.43 1.18
C CYS A 499 -33.32 -14.90 1.21
N PRO A 500 -32.47 -15.86 1.63
CA PRO A 500 -32.89 -17.25 1.80
C PRO A 500 -33.92 -17.46 2.92
N TYR A 501 -33.95 -16.59 3.93
CA TYR A 501 -34.94 -16.61 5.00
C TYR A 501 -36.16 -15.75 4.67
N THR A 502 -37.12 -15.67 5.60
CA THR A 502 -38.34 -14.83 5.53
C THR A 502 -38.07 -13.33 5.66
N GLU A 503 -36.80 -12.92 5.67
CA GLU A 503 -36.41 -11.51 5.71
C GLU A 503 -36.62 -10.89 4.32
N ASP A 504 -36.98 -9.61 4.27
CA ASP A 504 -37.41 -8.96 3.03
C ASP A 504 -36.26 -8.90 2.00
N GLU A 505 -35.17 -8.22 2.33
CA GLU A 505 -34.10 -7.91 1.39
C GLU A 505 -32.73 -7.85 2.07
N ILE A 506 -31.71 -8.42 1.41
CA ILE A 506 -30.31 -8.26 1.79
C ILE A 506 -29.79 -6.95 1.20
N THR A 507 -29.27 -6.07 2.06
CA THR A 507 -28.79 -4.74 1.69
C THR A 507 -27.28 -4.70 1.48
N PHE A 508 -26.52 -5.52 2.21
CA PHE A 508 -25.07 -5.51 2.16
C PHE A 508 -24.48 -6.85 2.63
N ALA A 509 -23.31 -7.23 2.12
CA ALA A 509 -22.52 -8.35 2.63
C ALA A 509 -21.18 -7.85 3.20
N LEU A 510 -20.73 -8.41 4.32
CA LEU A 510 -19.52 -8.00 5.01
C LEU A 510 -18.56 -9.19 5.14
N CYS A 511 -17.46 -9.14 4.39
CA CYS A 511 -16.51 -10.24 4.32
C CYS A 511 -15.64 -10.33 5.57
N LEU A 512 -15.51 -11.55 6.09
CA LEU A 512 -14.79 -11.86 7.34
C LEU A 512 -13.31 -12.16 7.07
N VAL A 513 -12.61 -11.14 6.60
CA VAL A 513 -11.15 -11.09 6.43
C VAL A 513 -10.55 -10.06 7.39
N GLY A 514 -9.22 -10.03 7.53
CA GLY A 514 -8.47 -9.12 8.40
C GLY A 514 -9.09 -7.73 8.54
N MET A 515 -9.66 -7.44 9.71
CA MET A 515 -10.44 -6.22 9.90
C MET A 515 -9.56 -4.97 9.96
N GLU A 516 -8.32 -5.09 10.41
CA GLU A 516 -7.38 -3.98 10.50
C GLU A 516 -7.05 -3.44 9.10
N GLU A 517 -6.71 -4.33 8.16
CA GLU A 517 -6.40 -3.94 6.78
C GLU A 517 -7.64 -3.50 5.99
N ASN A 518 -8.83 -3.96 6.39
CA ASN A 518 -10.10 -3.67 5.73
C ASN A 518 -10.99 -2.70 6.51
N GLN A 519 -10.44 -1.98 7.50
CA GLN A 519 -11.20 -1.15 8.44
C GLN A 519 -12.06 -0.10 7.73
N LYS A 520 -11.51 0.55 6.69
CA LYS A 520 -12.24 1.56 5.92
C LYS A 520 -13.50 0.97 5.28
N THR A 521 -13.36 -0.13 4.56
CA THR A 521 -14.47 -0.82 3.88
C THR A 521 -15.51 -1.31 4.90
N TRP A 522 -15.07 -1.80 6.06
CA TRP A 522 -15.96 -2.19 7.16
C TRP A 522 -16.79 -1.03 7.69
N VAL A 523 -16.16 0.13 7.94
CA VAL A 523 -16.87 1.29 8.47
C VAL A 523 -17.84 1.88 7.44
N GLU A 524 -17.44 1.96 6.16
CA GLU A 524 -18.31 2.40 5.07
C GLU A 524 -19.54 1.48 4.91
N ALA A 525 -19.34 0.17 5.02
CA ALA A 525 -20.42 -0.82 5.00
C ALA A 525 -21.41 -0.59 6.15
N LEU A 526 -20.89 -0.46 7.39
CA LEU A 526 -21.73 -0.26 8.57
C LEU A 526 -22.48 1.08 8.53
N ASP A 527 -21.83 2.15 8.08
CA ASP A 527 -22.46 3.48 7.93
C ASP A 527 -23.61 3.44 6.91
N THR A 528 -23.40 2.73 5.79
CA THR A 528 -24.42 2.52 4.76
C THR A 528 -25.62 1.75 5.32
N VAL A 529 -25.38 0.64 6.02
CA VAL A 529 -26.43 -0.20 6.60
C VAL A 529 -27.21 0.54 7.70
N LEU A 530 -26.53 1.33 8.52
CA LEU A 530 -27.13 2.16 9.56
C LEU A 530 -27.69 3.48 9.01
N LYS A 531 -27.65 3.68 7.68
CA LYS A 531 -28.20 4.85 6.96
C LYS A 531 -27.67 6.20 7.48
N GLY A 532 -26.39 6.28 7.82
CA GLY A 532 -25.74 7.52 8.27
C GLY A 532 -26.34 8.13 9.54
N ARG A 533 -27.01 7.33 10.39
CA ARG A 533 -27.67 7.83 11.60
C ARG A 533 -26.70 8.26 12.70
N PHE A 534 -25.54 7.63 12.76
CA PHE A 534 -24.59 7.76 13.85
C PHE A 534 -23.29 8.40 13.38
N ASP A 535 -22.59 9.05 14.31
CA ASP A 535 -21.21 9.49 14.06
C ASP A 535 -20.32 8.28 13.76
N ILE A 536 -19.49 8.41 12.73
CA ILE A 536 -18.63 7.33 12.22
C ILE A 536 -17.68 6.75 13.29
N SER A 537 -17.32 7.55 14.30
CA SER A 537 -16.46 7.12 15.40
C SER A 537 -17.15 6.14 16.35
N ASP A 538 -18.48 6.14 16.40
CA ASP A 538 -19.28 5.28 17.29
C ASP A 538 -19.78 4.00 16.61
N THR A 539 -19.78 3.96 15.26
CA THR A 539 -20.31 2.87 14.43
C THR A 539 -19.80 1.48 14.81
N LYS A 540 -18.50 1.33 15.12
CA LYS A 540 -17.91 0.04 15.53
C LYS A 540 -18.45 -0.44 16.88
N ALA A 541 -18.57 0.46 17.86
CA ALA A 541 -19.09 0.15 19.18
C ALA A 541 -20.59 -0.18 19.11
N ILE A 542 -21.35 0.52 18.26
CA ILE A 542 -22.75 0.18 17.98
C ILE A 542 -22.84 -1.21 17.35
N PHE A 543 -21.96 -1.54 16.40
CA PHE A 543 -21.97 -2.87 15.79
C PHE A 543 -21.59 -4.00 16.76
N LEU A 544 -20.66 -3.76 17.70
CA LEU A 544 -20.41 -4.68 18.83
C LEU A 544 -21.70 -4.95 19.64
N ALA A 545 -22.50 -3.91 19.89
CA ALA A 545 -23.77 -4.06 20.59
C ALA A 545 -24.76 -4.90 19.76
N ILE A 546 -24.89 -4.64 18.45
CA ILE A 546 -25.77 -5.37 17.55
C ILE A 546 -25.40 -6.85 17.50
N LEU A 547 -24.11 -7.17 17.37
CA LEU A 547 -23.60 -8.54 17.39
C LEU A 547 -23.89 -9.24 18.72
N ASN A 548 -23.72 -8.53 19.83
CA ASN A 548 -24.00 -9.09 21.15
C ASN A 548 -25.48 -9.44 21.28
N TYR A 549 -26.37 -8.49 20.98
CA TYR A 549 -27.81 -8.69 21.00
C TYR A 549 -28.22 -9.87 20.11
N LYS A 550 -27.69 -9.92 18.88
CA LYS A 550 -27.97 -11.01 17.95
C LYS A 550 -27.47 -12.37 18.41
N THR A 551 -26.34 -12.44 19.11
CA THR A 551 -25.90 -13.74 19.63
C THR A 551 -26.81 -14.24 20.74
N LEU A 552 -27.35 -13.35 21.58
CA LEU A 552 -28.33 -13.73 22.60
C LEU A 552 -29.61 -14.26 21.93
N ASP A 553 -30.11 -13.53 20.93
CA ASP A 553 -31.29 -13.90 20.15
C ASP A 553 -31.09 -15.23 19.38
N ASN A 554 -29.87 -15.50 18.89
CA ASN A 554 -29.51 -16.77 18.25
C ASN A 554 -29.68 -17.99 19.18
N SER A 555 -29.55 -17.82 20.50
CA SER A 555 -29.76 -18.93 21.46
C SER A 555 -31.24 -19.29 21.67
N LEU A 556 -32.14 -18.38 21.30
CA LEU A 556 -33.59 -18.54 21.49
C LEU A 556 -34.31 -18.90 20.19
N ARG A 557 -33.64 -18.82 19.04
CA ARG A 557 -34.25 -19.06 17.72
C ARG A 557 -34.50 -20.55 17.46
N ASP A 558 -35.55 -20.82 16.71
CA ASP A 558 -35.85 -22.16 16.17
C ASP A 558 -35.01 -22.40 14.91
N ALA A 559 -33.86 -23.05 15.07
CA ALA A 559 -32.94 -23.38 13.98
C ALA A 559 -32.04 -24.57 14.34
N ASP A 560 -31.47 -25.20 13.32
CA ASP A 560 -30.54 -26.31 13.50
C ASP A 560 -29.33 -25.90 14.36
N GLU A 561 -28.89 -26.79 15.26
CA GLU A 561 -27.76 -26.56 16.18
C GLU A 561 -26.49 -26.18 15.41
N THR A 562 -26.27 -26.79 14.23
CA THR A 562 -25.14 -26.48 13.36
C THR A 562 -25.14 -25.01 12.90
N ASP A 563 -26.32 -24.48 12.56
CA ASP A 563 -26.47 -23.11 12.10
C ASP A 563 -26.31 -22.12 13.27
N GLN A 564 -26.84 -22.46 14.45
CA GLN A 564 -26.67 -21.67 15.65
C GLN A 564 -25.18 -21.59 16.07
N ASP A 565 -24.47 -22.72 16.01
CA ASP A 565 -23.05 -22.80 16.36
C ASP A 565 -22.18 -22.05 15.36
N LEU A 566 -22.49 -22.14 14.05
CA LEU A 566 -21.79 -21.37 13.02
C LEU A 566 -21.93 -19.87 13.27
N PHE A 567 -23.15 -19.40 13.56
CA PHE A 567 -23.38 -17.99 13.89
C PHE A 567 -22.64 -17.56 15.15
N ARG A 568 -22.68 -18.37 16.22
CA ARG A 568 -21.98 -18.08 17.47
C ARG A 568 -20.47 -17.98 17.25
N ALA A 569 -19.87 -18.95 16.55
CA ALA A 569 -18.45 -18.95 16.23
C ALA A 569 -18.04 -17.73 15.38
N CYS A 570 -18.87 -17.36 14.41
CA CYS A 570 -18.70 -16.17 13.59
C CYS A 570 -18.77 -14.89 14.43
N ALA A 571 -19.82 -14.73 15.24
CA ALA A 571 -20.01 -13.56 16.09
C ALA A 571 -18.87 -13.40 17.12
N ASP A 572 -18.40 -14.49 17.71
CA ASP A 572 -17.28 -14.47 18.65
C ASP A 572 -15.95 -14.15 17.97
N TRP A 573 -15.75 -14.60 16.72
CA TRP A 573 -14.59 -14.21 15.91
C TRP A 573 -14.64 -12.71 15.62
N VAL A 574 -15.78 -12.20 15.13
CA VAL A 574 -15.96 -10.79 14.81
C VAL A 574 -15.77 -9.90 16.04
N THR A 575 -16.36 -10.30 17.18
CA THR A 575 -16.28 -9.55 18.44
C THR A 575 -14.83 -9.39 18.91
N ARG A 576 -14.01 -10.45 18.81
CA ARG A 576 -12.60 -10.41 19.21
C ARG A 576 -11.78 -9.43 18.38
N HIS A 577 -11.90 -9.48 17.06
CA HIS A 577 -11.17 -8.59 16.17
C HIS A 577 -11.68 -7.16 16.20
N LEU A 578 -12.99 -6.96 16.31
CA LEU A 578 -13.58 -5.63 16.41
C LEU A 578 -13.18 -4.94 17.73
N LEU A 579 -13.03 -5.70 18.82
CA LEU A 579 -12.56 -5.19 20.10
C LEU A 579 -11.14 -4.58 20.04
N GLU A 580 -10.25 -5.14 19.22
CA GLU A 580 -8.87 -4.68 19.05
C GLU A 580 -8.80 -3.29 18.39
N ILE A 581 -9.72 -3.03 17.45
CA ILE A 581 -9.72 -1.81 16.62
C ILE A 581 -10.80 -0.79 17.00
N THR A 582 -11.63 -1.07 18.02
CA THR A 582 -12.70 -0.17 18.46
C THR A 582 -12.18 0.85 19.46
N GLU A 583 -12.45 2.12 19.19
CA GLU A 583 -12.12 3.23 20.07
C GLU A 583 -13.39 3.83 20.66
N VAL A 584 -13.39 4.07 21.97
CA VAL A 584 -14.48 4.67 22.72
C VAL A 584 -13.98 5.89 23.50
N SER A 585 -14.89 6.74 23.96
CA SER A 585 -14.52 7.80 24.90
C SER A 585 -13.81 7.21 26.12
N ALA A 586 -12.75 7.86 26.61
CA ALA A 586 -12.02 7.44 27.81
C ALA A 586 -12.93 7.31 29.05
N ALA A 587 -14.02 8.09 29.09
CA ALA A 587 -15.03 8.01 30.12
C ALA A 587 -16.19 7.06 29.79
N LEU A 588 -16.08 6.19 28.77
CA LEU A 588 -17.15 5.39 28.13
C LEU A 588 -18.31 6.19 27.49
N SER A 589 -18.56 7.39 27.99
CA SER A 589 -19.61 8.28 27.56
C SER A 589 -19.17 9.72 27.75
N PRO A 590 -19.44 10.63 26.79
CA PRO A 590 -19.26 12.06 26.98
C PRO A 590 -19.99 12.59 28.23
N ASN A 591 -21.13 11.98 28.60
CA ASN A 591 -21.92 12.35 29.79
C ASN A 591 -21.21 12.05 31.11
N PHE A 592 -20.17 11.21 31.10
CA PHE A 592 -19.40 10.88 32.29
C PHE A 592 -18.18 11.79 32.48
N SER A 593 -17.77 12.52 31.43
CA SER A 593 -16.61 13.41 31.48
C SER A 593 -16.92 14.70 32.24
N GLN A 594 -15.98 15.14 33.08
CA GLN A 594 -16.02 16.46 33.70
C GLN A 594 -15.77 17.59 32.67
N ASN A 595 -15.19 17.25 31.51
CA ASN A 595 -14.92 18.18 30.43
C ASN A 595 -15.47 17.60 29.11
N PRO A 596 -16.74 17.87 28.76
CA PRO A 596 -17.41 17.24 27.61
C PRO A 596 -16.76 17.59 26.25
N ASN A 597 -15.88 18.59 26.21
CA ASN A 597 -15.14 19.00 25.00
C ASN A 597 -13.81 18.25 24.78
N SER A 598 -13.33 17.45 25.75
CA SER A 598 -12.15 16.61 25.54
C SER A 598 -12.58 15.26 24.95
N ASP A 599 -12.59 15.15 23.62
CA ASP A 599 -12.90 13.89 22.90
C ASP A 599 -11.69 12.94 22.91
N LEU A 600 -11.14 12.67 24.09
CA LEU A 600 -10.06 11.70 24.24
C LEU A 600 -10.66 10.31 24.06
N ARG A 601 -10.36 9.69 22.92
CA ARG A 601 -10.72 8.30 22.64
C ARG A 601 -9.57 7.37 23.01
N VAL A 602 -9.93 6.20 23.53
CA VAL A 602 -9.01 5.13 23.90
C VAL A 602 -9.48 3.81 23.28
N PRO A 603 -8.56 2.89 22.95
CA PRO A 603 -8.95 1.55 22.54
C PRO A 603 -9.80 0.89 23.62
N LEU A 604 -10.96 0.36 23.25
CA LEU A 604 -11.90 -0.27 24.17
C LEU A 604 -11.22 -1.42 24.93
N GLN A 605 -10.37 -2.20 24.26
CA GLN A 605 -9.57 -3.24 24.88
C GLN A 605 -8.71 -2.75 26.06
N ASN A 606 -8.14 -1.55 25.97
CA ASN A 606 -7.28 -0.99 27.01
C ASN A 606 -8.11 -0.58 28.22
N LEU A 607 -9.29 -0.02 27.97
CA LEU A 607 -10.23 0.36 29.01
C LEU A 607 -10.75 -0.86 29.77
N LEU A 608 -11.11 -1.93 29.07
CA LEU A 608 -11.52 -3.20 29.68
C LEU A 608 -10.40 -3.88 30.47
N ALA A 609 -9.13 -3.66 30.08
CA ALA A 609 -7.97 -4.20 30.76
C ALA A 609 -7.52 -3.38 31.97
N ALA A 610 -8.06 -2.17 32.17
CA ALA A 610 -7.71 -1.33 33.31
C ALA A 610 -8.20 -1.98 34.62
N PRO A 611 -7.33 -2.16 35.64
CA PRO A 611 -7.71 -2.80 36.90
C PRO A 611 -8.92 -2.13 37.56
N ASP A 612 -8.93 -0.79 37.58
CA ASP A 612 -10.02 -0.02 38.18
C ASP A 612 -11.32 -0.11 37.36
N PHE A 613 -11.31 -0.56 36.10
CA PHE A 613 -12.55 -0.65 35.32
C PHE A 613 -13.47 -1.77 35.81
N ALA A 614 -12.90 -2.95 36.05
CA ALA A 614 -13.62 -4.14 36.50
C ALA A 614 -13.71 -4.27 38.02
N GLU A 615 -13.27 -3.25 38.78
CA GLU A 615 -13.21 -3.23 40.25
C GLU A 615 -13.99 -2.07 40.90
N PRO A 616 -15.32 -1.97 40.70
CA PRO A 616 -16.12 -0.87 41.23
C PRO A 616 -16.19 -0.79 42.76
N GLU A 617 -16.03 -1.92 43.46
CA GLU A 617 -16.06 -2.00 44.92
C GLU A 617 -14.82 -1.42 45.60
N GLN A 618 -13.73 -1.22 44.86
CA GLN A 618 -12.51 -0.69 45.43
C GLN A 618 -12.73 0.76 45.89
N PRO A 619 -12.27 1.15 47.10
CA PRO A 619 -12.47 2.50 47.62
C PRO A 619 -11.90 3.61 46.72
N GLN A 620 -10.78 3.34 46.05
CA GLN A 620 -10.11 4.27 45.14
C GLN A 620 -10.83 4.50 43.81
N ASN A 621 -11.71 3.58 43.39
CA ASN A 621 -12.41 3.67 42.12
C ASN A 621 -13.65 4.56 42.22
N VAL A 622 -13.50 5.86 42.03
CA VAL A 622 -14.60 6.81 42.21
C VAL A 622 -15.48 7.01 40.97
N ASP A 623 -14.96 6.71 39.77
CA ASP A 623 -15.61 7.04 38.50
C ASP A 623 -16.73 6.06 38.10
N LEU A 624 -16.62 4.81 38.55
CA LEU A 624 -17.63 3.76 38.42
C LEU A 624 -18.13 3.55 36.97
N LEU A 625 -17.26 3.74 35.99
CA LEU A 625 -17.63 3.83 34.55
C LEU A 625 -18.46 2.61 34.08
N LEU A 626 -18.05 1.40 34.47
CA LEU A 626 -18.72 0.16 34.10
C LEU A 626 -20.17 0.08 34.60
N ILE A 627 -20.39 0.29 35.90
CA ILE A 627 -21.72 0.09 36.51
C ILE A 627 -22.69 1.26 36.26
N ARG A 628 -22.16 2.42 35.84
CA ARG A 628 -22.97 3.57 35.39
C ARG A 628 -23.54 3.39 33.98
N TYR A 629 -23.02 2.44 33.21
CA TYR A 629 -23.50 2.23 31.84
C TYR A 629 -24.96 1.72 31.86
N PRO A 630 -25.82 2.13 30.90
CA PRO A 630 -27.16 1.59 30.77
C PRO A 630 -27.17 0.07 30.69
N ILE A 631 -28.19 -0.59 31.24
CA ILE A 631 -28.26 -2.06 31.36
C ILE A 631 -28.01 -2.74 30.01
N ALA A 632 -28.64 -2.26 28.93
CA ALA A 632 -28.47 -2.79 27.58
C ALA A 632 -27.00 -2.82 27.11
N GLY A 633 -26.21 -1.80 27.44
CA GLY A 633 -24.79 -1.81 27.09
C GLY A 633 -23.89 -2.43 28.16
N PHE A 634 -24.35 -2.48 29.41
CA PHE A 634 -23.67 -3.21 30.47
C PHE A 634 -23.60 -4.70 30.18
N THR A 635 -24.65 -5.31 29.59
CA THR A 635 -24.61 -6.72 29.15
C THR A 635 -23.52 -6.96 28.10
N VAL A 636 -23.35 -6.02 27.16
CA VAL A 636 -22.27 -6.05 26.16
C VAL A 636 -20.91 -6.00 26.86
N LEU A 637 -20.72 -5.06 27.79
CA LEU A 637 -19.47 -4.93 28.56
C LEU A 637 -19.15 -6.20 29.36
N LEU A 638 -20.14 -6.82 30.01
CA LEU A 638 -19.94 -8.08 30.73
C LEU A 638 -19.48 -9.21 29.81
N ARG A 639 -20.08 -9.36 28.63
CA ARG A 639 -19.65 -10.38 27.67
C ARG A 639 -18.24 -10.12 27.17
N LEU A 640 -17.89 -8.86 26.88
CA LEU A 640 -16.52 -8.51 26.48
C LEU A 640 -15.51 -8.84 27.59
N LEU A 641 -15.86 -8.63 28.87
CA LEU A 641 -15.04 -9.04 30.01
C LEU A 641 -14.93 -10.56 30.14
N GLN A 642 -16.01 -11.31 29.90
CA GLN A 642 -15.98 -12.78 29.86
C GLN A 642 -15.06 -13.32 28.76
N LEU A 643 -15.13 -12.74 27.55
CA LEU A 643 -14.24 -13.09 26.44
C LEU A 643 -12.76 -12.82 26.76
N ARG A 644 -12.49 -11.88 27.68
CA ARG A 644 -11.15 -11.58 28.21
C ARG A 644 -10.74 -12.50 29.37
N GLY A 645 -11.55 -13.49 29.72
CA GLY A 645 -11.26 -14.48 30.76
C GLY A 645 -11.66 -14.06 32.17
N LEU A 646 -12.51 -13.04 32.34
CA LEU A 646 -13.02 -12.67 33.66
C LEU A 646 -13.88 -13.82 34.23
N GLY A 647 -13.51 -14.31 35.41
CA GLY A 647 -14.14 -15.49 36.02
C GLY A 647 -15.63 -15.29 36.36
N LYS A 648 -16.38 -16.39 36.38
CA LYS A 648 -17.83 -16.40 36.62
C LYS A 648 -18.25 -15.73 37.93
N GLU A 649 -17.53 -15.97 39.03
CA GLU A 649 -17.78 -15.35 40.33
C GLU A 649 -17.70 -13.83 40.26
N ARG A 650 -16.77 -13.31 39.45
CA ARG A 650 -16.60 -11.88 39.27
C ARG A 650 -17.72 -11.27 38.45
N ILE A 651 -18.17 -11.95 37.40
CA ILE A 651 -19.33 -11.54 36.61
C ILE A 651 -20.60 -11.50 37.47
N GLN A 652 -20.78 -12.50 38.35
CA GLN A 652 -21.87 -12.50 39.33
C GLN A 652 -21.81 -11.26 40.23
N ALA A 653 -20.64 -10.96 40.80
CA ALA A 653 -20.46 -9.78 41.65
C ALA A 653 -20.76 -8.46 40.89
N LEU A 654 -20.22 -8.29 39.68
CA LEU A 654 -20.47 -7.12 38.84
C LEU A 654 -21.95 -6.96 38.49
N THR A 655 -22.63 -8.08 38.18
CA THR A 655 -24.08 -8.09 37.92
C THR A 655 -24.85 -7.61 39.15
N PHE A 656 -24.50 -8.11 40.34
CA PHE A 656 -25.11 -7.65 41.59
C PHE A 656 -24.86 -6.15 41.84
N PHE A 657 -23.65 -5.65 41.57
CA PHE A 657 -23.34 -4.23 41.72
C PHE A 657 -24.15 -3.37 40.75
N ARG A 658 -24.37 -3.82 39.51
CA ARG A 658 -25.22 -3.10 38.56
C ARG A 658 -26.67 -3.03 39.02
N VAL A 659 -27.20 -4.12 39.57
CA VAL A 659 -28.56 -4.15 40.16
C VAL A 659 -28.66 -3.17 41.32
N MET A 660 -27.72 -3.20 42.26
CA MET A 660 -27.68 -2.24 43.37
C MET A 660 -27.62 -0.79 42.86
N PHE A 661 -26.76 -0.53 41.87
CA PHE A 661 -26.61 0.80 41.30
C PHE A 661 -27.89 1.25 40.60
N HIS A 662 -28.58 0.35 39.88
CA HIS A 662 -29.87 0.64 39.26
C HIS A 662 -30.92 1.03 40.30
N VAL A 663 -31.00 0.29 41.41
CA VAL A 663 -31.92 0.62 42.52
C VAL A 663 -31.64 2.03 43.06
N MET A 664 -30.36 2.42 43.17
CA MET A 664 -30.02 3.80 43.52
C MET A 664 -30.48 4.80 42.46
N GLU A 665 -30.20 4.54 41.17
CA GLU A 665 -30.62 5.41 40.06
C GLU A 665 -32.14 5.67 40.11
N GLN A 666 -32.94 4.63 40.29
CA GLN A 666 -34.40 4.75 40.42
C GLN A 666 -34.82 5.56 41.65
N LEU A 667 -34.21 5.31 42.81
CA LEU A 667 -34.50 6.07 44.03
C LEU A 667 -34.20 7.57 43.86
N PHE A 668 -33.05 7.91 43.27
CA PHE A 668 -32.67 9.31 43.04
C PHE A 668 -33.52 9.98 41.97
N MET A 669 -33.88 9.26 40.90
CA MET A 669 -34.81 9.79 39.88
C MET A 669 -36.19 10.09 40.47
N ARG A 670 -36.73 9.22 41.33
CA ARG A 670 -38.01 9.45 42.04
C ARG A 670 -37.98 10.69 42.92
N ARG A 671 -36.88 10.92 43.65
CA ARG A 671 -36.72 12.12 44.46
C ARG A 671 -36.68 13.38 43.61
N ALA A 672 -35.97 13.34 42.48
CA ALA A 672 -35.88 14.46 41.56
C ALA A 672 -37.24 14.80 40.90
N SER A 673 -38.08 13.80 40.63
CA SER A 673 -39.41 13.99 40.06
C SER A 673 -40.52 14.31 41.09
N GLY A 674 -40.18 14.41 42.38
CA GLY A 674 -41.15 14.69 43.44
C GLY A 674 -42.06 13.51 43.80
N GLY A 675 -41.65 12.27 43.49
CA GLY A 675 -42.37 11.05 43.84
C GLY A 675 -42.47 10.82 45.36
N ILE A 676 -43.43 9.98 45.77
CA ILE A 676 -43.65 9.60 47.18
C ILE A 676 -42.37 8.98 47.76
N GLU A 677 -42.00 9.42 48.96
CA GLU A 677 -40.84 8.92 49.69
C GLU A 677 -41.07 7.45 50.10
N LEU A 678 -40.21 6.54 49.62
CA LEU A 678 -40.27 5.12 50.02
C LEU A 678 -39.81 5.00 51.48
N PHE A 679 -40.68 4.50 52.36
CA PHE A 679 -40.31 4.17 53.73
C PHE A 679 -39.57 2.84 53.79
N VAL A 680 -38.56 2.78 54.67
CA VAL A 680 -37.72 1.59 54.87
C VAL A 680 -38.58 0.40 55.30
N GLU A 681 -39.59 0.68 56.12
CA GLU A 681 -40.52 -0.30 56.65
C GLU A 681 -41.38 -0.95 55.57
N ASP A 682 -41.75 -0.19 54.53
CA ASP A 682 -42.59 -0.67 53.42
C ASP A 682 -41.82 -1.59 52.48
N VAL A 683 -40.54 -1.33 52.26
CA VAL A 683 -39.68 -2.11 51.36
C VAL A 683 -39.06 -3.33 52.06
N LEU A 684 -38.77 -3.23 53.36
CA LEU A 684 -38.13 -4.30 54.13
C LEU A 684 -39.10 -5.17 54.94
N GLY A 685 -40.41 -4.90 54.84
CA GLY A 685 -41.46 -5.77 55.35
C GLY A 685 -41.48 -5.93 56.87
N ARG A 686 -41.50 -4.83 57.63
CA ARG A 686 -41.88 -4.93 59.06
C ARG A 686 -43.40 -5.02 59.16
N GLU A 687 -43.92 -6.22 59.45
CA GLU A 687 -45.29 -6.36 59.97
C GLU A 687 -45.47 -5.40 61.17
N GLN A 688 -46.48 -4.53 61.09
CA GLN A 688 -46.95 -3.77 62.25
C GLN A 688 -47.22 -4.77 63.39
N PRO A 689 -46.80 -4.47 64.63
CA PRO A 689 -47.14 -5.34 65.75
C PRO A 689 -48.68 -5.36 65.90
N PRO A 690 -49.32 -6.52 66.08
CA PRO A 690 -50.61 -6.53 66.74
C PRO A 690 -50.38 -5.94 68.14
N GLU A 691 -51.15 -4.91 68.47
CA GLU A 691 -51.22 -4.39 69.83
C GLU A 691 -51.55 -5.57 70.78
N ASP A 692 -50.86 -5.59 71.93
CA ASP A 692 -50.97 -6.55 73.02
C ASP A 692 -50.34 -7.96 72.85
N GLN A 693 -49.09 -8.09 73.30
CA GLN A 693 -48.72 -8.85 74.52
C GLN A 693 -47.22 -9.21 74.54
N GLY A 694 -46.57 -8.95 75.69
CA GLY A 694 -45.54 -9.84 76.25
C GLY A 694 -44.13 -9.76 75.65
N GLN A 695 -43.19 -9.36 76.50
CA GLN A 695 -41.74 -9.44 76.27
C GLN A 695 -41.30 -10.88 75.95
N THR A 696 -40.88 -11.12 74.71
CA THR A 696 -39.98 -12.20 74.34
C THR A 696 -39.10 -11.72 73.19
N GLN A 697 -37.79 -11.97 73.29
CA GLN A 697 -36.79 -11.66 72.27
C GLN A 697 -37.27 -12.12 70.88
N ARG A 698 -37.72 -11.18 70.04
CA ARG A 698 -37.99 -11.42 68.62
C ARG A 698 -36.65 -11.57 67.90
N VAL A 699 -36.25 -12.81 67.63
CA VAL A 699 -35.28 -13.12 66.59
C VAL A 699 -35.85 -12.57 65.29
N MET A 700 -35.15 -11.63 64.64
CA MET A 700 -35.48 -11.20 63.28
C MET A 700 -35.27 -12.38 62.34
N ASN A 701 -36.27 -13.24 62.18
CA ASN A 701 -36.33 -14.22 61.11
C ASN A 701 -36.71 -13.51 59.81
N GLY A 702 -35.87 -12.58 59.36
CA GLY A 702 -35.96 -11.96 58.05
C GLY A 702 -35.36 -12.91 57.03
N ILE A 703 -36.20 -13.65 56.32
CA ILE A 703 -35.82 -14.35 55.09
C ILE A 703 -35.43 -13.22 54.11
N GLY A 704 -34.18 -13.19 53.65
CA GLY A 704 -33.63 -12.08 52.87
C GLY A 704 -34.50 -11.67 51.67
N LEU A 705 -34.46 -10.38 51.29
CA LEU A 705 -35.34 -9.79 50.27
C LEU A 705 -34.94 -10.26 48.85
N PRO A 706 -35.71 -11.14 48.17
CA PRO A 706 -35.40 -11.56 46.80
C PRO A 706 -35.43 -10.38 45.83
N VAL A 707 -34.56 -10.41 44.81
CA VAL A 707 -34.42 -9.31 43.83
C VAL A 707 -35.74 -9.04 43.09
N GLU A 708 -36.57 -10.07 42.86
CA GLU A 708 -37.89 -9.93 42.23
C GLU A 708 -38.86 -9.04 43.02
N GLN A 709 -38.74 -9.00 44.35
CA GLN A 709 -39.62 -8.19 45.19
C GLN A 709 -39.36 -6.69 45.02
N LEU A 710 -38.21 -6.29 44.47
CA LEU A 710 -37.94 -4.90 44.10
C LEU A 710 -38.91 -4.34 43.06
N LYS A 711 -39.51 -5.22 42.24
CA LYS A 711 -40.55 -4.84 41.28
C LYS A 711 -41.82 -4.35 41.97
N ALA A 712 -42.20 -4.95 43.09
CA ALA A 712 -43.39 -4.55 43.84
C ALA A 712 -43.26 -3.12 44.43
N HIS A 713 -42.03 -2.61 44.53
CA HIS A 713 -41.72 -1.27 45.02
C HIS A 713 -41.25 -0.33 43.89
N ASP A 714 -41.38 -0.76 42.62
CA ASP A 714 -40.93 -0.06 41.42
C ASP A 714 -39.45 0.38 41.48
N LEU A 715 -38.61 -0.38 42.19
CA LEU A 715 -37.15 -0.19 42.21
C LEU A 715 -36.48 -0.96 41.08
N LEU A 716 -37.24 -1.80 40.37
CA LEU A 716 -36.83 -2.56 39.20
C LEU A 716 -38.05 -2.72 38.28
N ASP A 717 -37.99 -2.16 37.07
CA ASP A 717 -39.07 -2.31 36.09
C ASP A 717 -38.98 -3.65 35.33
N GLN A 718 -40.07 -4.02 34.63
CA GLN A 718 -40.15 -5.29 33.92
C GLN A 718 -39.16 -5.39 32.75
N GLU A 719 -38.90 -4.30 32.04
CA GLU A 719 -38.02 -4.28 30.87
C GLU A 719 -36.56 -4.44 31.29
N THR A 720 -36.17 -3.75 32.36
CA THR A 720 -34.88 -3.92 33.04
C THR A 720 -34.71 -5.36 33.52
N LEU A 721 -35.74 -5.96 34.15
CA LEU A 721 -35.66 -7.33 34.64
C LEU A 721 -35.43 -8.32 33.48
N VAL A 722 -36.16 -8.18 32.38
CA VAL A 722 -35.96 -9.01 31.17
C VAL A 722 -34.54 -8.85 30.61
N SER A 723 -34.02 -7.62 30.58
CA SER A 723 -32.65 -7.35 30.11
C SER A 723 -31.59 -7.96 31.02
N LEU A 724 -31.81 -7.98 32.34
CA LEU A 724 -30.91 -8.63 33.30
C LEU A 724 -31.00 -10.16 33.22
N GLU A 725 -32.18 -10.71 32.95
CA GLU A 725 -32.39 -12.15 32.76
C GLU A 725 -31.65 -12.71 31.52
N ALA A 726 -31.31 -11.85 30.57
CA ALA A 726 -30.42 -12.22 29.46
C ALA A 726 -28.97 -12.48 29.90
N ILE A 727 -28.57 -12.10 31.12
CA ILE A 727 -27.25 -12.40 31.70
C ILE A 727 -27.35 -13.76 32.40
N PRO A 728 -26.64 -14.82 31.95
CA PRO A 728 -26.74 -16.15 32.56
C PRO A 728 -26.44 -16.16 34.07
N GLU A 729 -25.50 -15.34 34.52
CA GLU A 729 -25.12 -15.19 35.92
C GLU A 729 -26.20 -14.52 36.78
N PHE A 730 -27.12 -13.75 36.19
CA PHE A 730 -28.18 -13.07 36.94
C PHE A 730 -29.13 -14.05 37.62
N PHE A 731 -29.35 -15.25 37.06
CA PHE A 731 -30.17 -16.28 37.71
C PHE A 731 -29.68 -16.62 39.12
N VAL A 732 -28.35 -16.70 39.30
CA VAL A 732 -27.74 -16.99 40.61
C VAL A 732 -27.91 -15.81 41.57
N ILE A 733 -27.77 -14.58 41.07
CA ILE A 733 -27.99 -13.36 41.86
C ILE A 733 -29.45 -13.26 42.32
N LYS A 734 -30.37 -13.49 41.39
CA LYS A 734 -31.81 -13.46 41.59
C LYS A 734 -32.25 -14.44 42.70
N ALA A 735 -31.68 -15.65 42.70
CA ALA A 735 -32.01 -16.68 43.69
C ALA A 735 -31.24 -16.56 45.03
N GLY A 736 -29.99 -16.08 45.01
CA GLY A 736 -29.07 -16.20 46.15
C GLY A 736 -28.69 -14.90 46.86
N ALA A 737 -28.86 -13.74 46.24
CA ALA A 737 -28.34 -12.47 46.77
C ALA A 737 -29.29 -11.73 47.72
N GLY A 738 -30.41 -12.33 48.12
CA GLY A 738 -31.44 -11.67 48.94
C GLY A 738 -30.95 -11.11 50.28
N PRO A 739 -30.17 -11.87 51.09
CA PRO A 739 -29.61 -11.35 52.33
C PRO A 739 -28.65 -10.18 52.12
N ALA A 740 -27.83 -10.21 51.05
CA ALA A 740 -26.95 -9.11 50.70
C ALA A 740 -27.72 -7.85 50.25
N MET A 741 -28.78 -8.04 49.45
CA MET A 741 -29.69 -6.97 49.02
C MET A 741 -30.36 -6.30 50.22
N GLN A 742 -30.74 -7.07 51.25
CA GLN A 742 -31.32 -6.53 52.47
C GLN A 742 -30.35 -5.60 53.23
N VAL A 743 -29.10 -6.04 53.45
CA VAL A 743 -28.06 -5.20 54.08
C VAL A 743 -27.83 -3.92 53.27
N PHE A 744 -27.78 -4.06 51.94
CA PHE A 744 -27.63 -2.94 51.02
C PHE A 744 -28.75 -1.90 51.17
N LEU A 745 -30.02 -2.33 51.15
CA LEU A 745 -31.16 -1.43 51.26
C LEU A 745 -31.18 -0.69 52.60
N HIS A 746 -30.86 -1.36 53.71
CA HIS A 746 -30.70 -0.69 55.01
C HIS A 746 -29.64 0.42 54.98
N CYS A 747 -28.48 0.15 54.36
CA CYS A 747 -27.43 1.16 54.18
C CYS A 747 -27.90 2.30 53.26
N LEU A 748 -28.55 1.96 52.13
CA LEU A 748 -29.02 2.92 51.14
C LEU A 748 -30.02 3.90 51.77
N PHE A 749 -31.05 3.41 52.44
CA PHE A 749 -32.06 4.30 53.02
C PHE A 749 -31.50 5.19 54.12
N ARG A 750 -30.56 4.70 54.93
CA ARG A 750 -29.89 5.51 55.97
C ARG A 750 -29.00 6.61 55.41
N HIS A 751 -28.36 6.39 54.26
CA HIS A 751 -27.30 7.27 53.75
C HIS A 751 -27.63 7.99 52.44
N SER A 752 -28.75 7.67 51.79
CA SER A 752 -29.17 8.31 50.53
C SER A 752 -29.54 9.78 50.72
N ASN A 753 -30.14 10.17 51.86
CA ASN A 753 -30.62 11.54 52.13
C ASN A 753 -29.50 12.59 52.18
N VAL A 754 -28.26 12.16 52.38
CA VAL A 754 -27.08 13.02 52.51
C VAL A 754 -26.19 13.00 51.26
N SER A 755 -26.61 12.31 50.20
CA SER A 755 -25.84 12.16 48.97
C SER A 755 -26.51 12.93 47.84
N ALA A 756 -25.73 13.62 47.00
CA ALA A 756 -26.27 14.44 45.91
C ALA A 756 -26.65 13.62 44.66
N SER A 757 -26.13 12.39 44.53
CA SER A 757 -26.35 11.52 43.37
C SER A 757 -26.14 10.05 43.72
N ALA A 758 -26.58 9.15 42.83
CA ALA A 758 -26.33 7.71 42.95
C ALA A 758 -24.83 7.38 43.02
N VAL A 759 -23.99 8.05 42.22
CA VAL A 759 -22.52 7.89 42.24
C VAL A 759 -21.94 8.29 43.60
N ALA A 760 -22.32 9.46 44.12
CA ALA A 760 -21.86 9.92 45.43
C ALA A 760 -22.32 8.99 46.56
N CYS A 761 -23.55 8.49 46.48
CA CYS A 761 -24.10 7.54 47.43
C CYS A 761 -23.34 6.22 47.40
N PHE A 762 -23.10 5.63 46.22
CA PHE A 762 -22.36 4.38 46.07
C PHE A 762 -20.94 4.51 46.64
N ASN A 763 -20.21 5.56 46.27
CA ASN A 763 -18.87 5.83 46.79
C ASN A 763 -18.84 5.98 48.32
N LYS A 764 -19.88 6.59 48.91
CA LYS A 764 -20.03 6.67 50.37
C LYS A 764 -20.30 5.30 50.98
N LEU A 765 -21.19 4.50 50.38
CA LEU A 765 -21.51 3.16 50.87
C LEU A 765 -20.29 2.24 50.88
N LYS A 766 -19.39 2.35 49.91
CA LYS A 766 -18.13 1.57 49.87
C LYS A 766 -17.25 1.75 51.11
N GLY A 767 -17.33 2.88 51.80
CA GLY A 767 -16.57 3.12 53.03
C GLY A 767 -17.11 2.37 54.25
N LEU A 768 -18.39 1.98 54.23
CA LEU A 768 -19.07 1.37 55.38
C LEU A 768 -18.62 -0.08 55.56
N ALA A 769 -18.34 -0.48 56.80
CA ALA A 769 -17.90 -1.84 57.11
C ALA A 769 -18.92 -2.93 56.68
N PRO A 770 -20.24 -2.77 56.92
CA PRO A 770 -21.23 -3.74 56.44
C PRO A 770 -21.24 -3.90 54.92
N MET A 771 -21.13 -2.78 54.19
CA MET A 771 -21.10 -2.78 52.73
C MET A 771 -19.81 -3.36 52.15
N ARG A 772 -18.66 -3.19 52.80
CA ARG A 772 -17.41 -3.84 52.36
C ARG A 772 -17.53 -5.37 52.35
N THR A 773 -18.21 -5.94 53.33
CA THR A 773 -18.48 -7.39 53.37
C THR A 773 -19.42 -7.81 52.24
N VAL A 774 -20.52 -7.06 52.03
CA VAL A 774 -21.49 -7.31 50.95
C VAL A 774 -20.83 -7.23 49.58
N LEU A 775 -20.02 -6.20 49.34
CA LEU A 775 -19.37 -5.99 48.06
C LEU A 775 -18.28 -7.04 47.76
N LYS A 776 -17.59 -7.55 48.79
CA LYS A 776 -16.55 -8.56 48.60
C LYS A 776 -17.10 -9.92 48.15
N ALA A 777 -18.24 -10.33 48.70
CA ALA A 777 -18.81 -11.65 48.42
C ALA A 777 -20.34 -11.65 48.62
N PRO A 778 -21.13 -11.05 47.69
CA PRO A 778 -22.56 -10.85 47.88
C PRO A 778 -23.34 -12.16 48.02
N LEU A 779 -22.93 -13.21 47.31
CA LEU A 779 -23.55 -14.54 47.39
C LEU A 779 -23.15 -15.35 48.64
N ALA A 780 -22.15 -14.90 49.40
CA ALA A 780 -21.73 -15.55 50.65
C ALA A 780 -22.48 -15.01 51.88
N ILE A 781 -23.29 -13.97 51.72
CA ILE A 781 -24.06 -13.39 52.82
C ILE A 781 -25.25 -14.30 53.14
N SER A 782 -25.17 -15.00 54.27
CA SER A 782 -26.28 -15.79 54.80
C SER A 782 -27.29 -14.89 55.52
N ALA A 783 -28.50 -15.39 55.76
CA ALA A 783 -29.51 -14.67 56.54
C ALA A 783 -29.00 -14.28 57.94
N GLY A 784 -28.28 -15.18 58.63
CA GLY A 784 -27.67 -14.87 59.92
C GLY A 784 -26.63 -13.74 59.84
N LEU A 785 -25.70 -13.83 58.88
CA LEU A 785 -24.70 -12.78 58.68
C LEU A 785 -25.36 -11.45 58.27
N SER A 786 -26.42 -11.47 57.47
CA SER A 786 -27.14 -10.25 57.12
C SER A 786 -27.75 -9.55 58.34
N ALA A 787 -28.33 -10.31 59.28
CA ALA A 787 -28.88 -9.75 60.52
C ALA A 787 -27.78 -9.12 61.40
N ASP A 788 -26.63 -9.79 61.50
CA ASP A 788 -25.48 -9.27 62.24
C ASP A 788 -24.95 -7.98 61.62
N LEU A 789 -24.82 -7.93 60.29
CA LEU A 789 -24.38 -6.73 59.58
C LEU A 789 -25.39 -5.58 59.69
N ILE A 790 -26.69 -5.88 59.65
CA ILE A 790 -27.75 -4.87 59.82
C ILE A 790 -27.72 -4.27 61.23
N SER A 791 -27.42 -5.06 62.26
CA SER A 791 -27.31 -4.56 63.63
C SER A 791 -26.17 -3.54 63.84
N GLN A 792 -25.19 -3.53 62.92
CA GLN A 792 -24.05 -2.60 62.94
C GLN A 792 -24.33 -1.29 62.19
N ILE A 793 -25.39 -1.25 61.38
CA ILE A 793 -25.81 -0.05 60.64
C ILE A 793 -26.50 0.85 61.65
#